data_AF-A0A518GVJ1-F1
#
_entry.id   AF-A0A518GVJ1-F1
#
_cell.length_a   1.000
_cell.length_b   1.000
_cell.length_c   1.000
_cell.angle_alpha   90.00
_cell.angle_beta   90.00
_cell.angle_gamma   90.00
#
_symmetry.space_group_name_H-M   'P 1'
#
loop_
_entity.id
_entity.type
_entity.pdbx_description
1 polymer ?
#
loop_
_entity_poly.entity_id
_entity_poly.type
_entity_poly.pdbx_seq_one_letter_code
_entity_poly.pdbx_strand_id
1 'polypeptide(L)'
;MKPIWFAGLLPLLLASAPIQDEGPEPADSVPASSNIRGAEYPRVHPDLRVTFRIKATDAQEVVFGFFDDQRYPAEKDDEGFWTATTEPQVPGFHYYRVFIDGAEVNDPSSETFFGTGKMTSGIEIPEEGVDFYLPRDVPHGEVRERWYFSETTQGWRRIFVYTPPDYDDGESRYPVLYLQHGGGEDERGWPDQGRVGFIMDNLIAEGKARPMLVVMEQGYARRPGDAEPARPPGRPDFSRMFSAFEDVMVEDLIPMIDATYRTIPDREHRAMAGLSMGGMQTFQVTLKHLDLFSSIGGFSGAGGGFGGAAFDPETAHGGVMADADAFNEKVDVLWLGIGTEEPERMYESVKNYHEALEGAGIDHVYYESPGTSHEWQTWRRSLREFAPLLFGHAANVNANSDAQQADAQQADADAPPAGRRPGRRQQPPIVLNPDDVPAVPEPPAGIDEEKDVPHGTLEMISYESKSVGTTRKMQVYTPPGYTEETKYPVLYLLHGIGGDETEWQRFAHPNLLLDNLIAEGKAVPMIVVMPNGRAQENDRAEGDVFASAPAFAAFEDDLLNDVIPAIESRYSVQADREHRALAGLSMGGGQALNFGLGHLDTFAWIGGFSSAPNTKPPAELVPDPEAARQELKLLWVACGSKDGLLRISQGVHAYLKEKDVSHVWHVDGHAHDPTEWKNNLYWFVQRLFTDRQSE
;
A
#
# COMPACT_ATOMS: atom_id res chain seq x y z
N MET A 1 31.59 -4.21 91.93
CA MET A 1 30.40 -4.09 91.05
C MET A 1 30.90 -3.37 89.79
N LYS A 2 31.39 -3.96 88.68
CA LYS A 2 31.05 -5.14 87.85
C LYS A 2 29.58 -5.19 87.38
N PRO A 3 29.25 -5.62 86.14
CA PRO A 3 30.00 -5.57 84.84
C PRO A 3 29.05 -5.40 83.58
N ILE A 4 29.47 -4.96 82.38
CA ILE A 4 29.90 -5.70 81.13
C ILE A 4 28.78 -6.21 80.15
N TRP A 5 28.88 -5.75 78.87
CA TRP A 5 28.77 -6.39 77.53
C TRP A 5 27.50 -7.13 76.96
N PHE A 6 27.23 -6.77 75.68
CA PHE A 6 26.90 -7.54 74.45
C PHE A 6 25.59 -8.33 74.20
N ALA A 7 25.07 -8.05 72.98
CA ALA A 7 24.54 -8.93 71.93
C ALA A 7 23.18 -9.66 72.09
N GLY A 8 22.30 -9.38 71.13
CA GLY A 8 21.17 -10.22 70.73
C GLY A 8 20.70 -9.83 69.33
N LEU A 9 21.22 -10.51 68.31
CA LEU A 9 20.73 -10.52 66.93
C LEU A 9 19.31 -11.13 66.91
N LEU A 10 18.36 -10.43 66.27
CA LEU A 10 17.12 -11.03 65.77
C LEU A 10 17.13 -10.86 64.23
N PRO A 11 16.93 -11.94 63.45
CA PRO A 11 16.91 -11.85 62.00
C PRO A 11 15.61 -11.18 61.53
N LEU A 12 15.72 -10.18 60.65
CA LEU A 12 14.60 -9.74 59.84
C LEU A 12 14.21 -10.90 58.90
N LEU A 13 13.02 -11.45 59.12
CA LEU A 13 12.31 -12.22 58.11
C LEU A 13 11.92 -11.24 56.98
N LEU A 14 12.69 -11.28 55.90
CA LEU A 14 12.26 -10.77 54.60
C LEU A 14 11.06 -11.61 54.18
N ALA A 15 9.87 -11.01 54.18
CA ALA A 15 8.75 -11.53 53.44
C ALA A 15 9.13 -11.48 51.96
N SER A 16 9.45 -12.64 51.40
CA SER A 16 9.54 -12.85 49.96
C SER A 16 8.21 -12.45 49.35
N ALA A 17 8.21 -11.35 48.59
CA ALA A 17 7.18 -11.09 47.61
C ALA A 17 7.06 -12.32 46.69
N PRO A 18 5.85 -12.70 46.24
CA PRO A 18 5.73 -13.74 45.25
C PRO A 18 6.52 -13.30 44.01
N ILE A 19 7.51 -14.10 43.65
CA ILE A 19 8.15 -14.05 42.34
C ILE A 19 6.99 -14.17 41.35
N GLN A 20 6.73 -13.11 40.59
CA GLN A 20 5.97 -13.24 39.36
C GLN A 20 6.76 -14.25 38.53
N ASP A 21 6.12 -15.39 38.30
CA ASP A 21 6.59 -16.42 37.41
C ASP A 21 6.88 -15.74 36.07
N GLU A 22 8.16 -15.59 35.71
CA GLU A 22 8.56 -15.32 34.33
C GLU A 22 8.12 -16.54 33.55
N GLY A 23 6.88 -16.51 33.07
CA GLY A 23 6.34 -17.55 32.22
C GLY A 23 7.29 -17.78 31.04
N PRO A 24 7.42 -19.03 30.56
CA PRO A 24 8.20 -19.30 29.36
C PRO A 24 7.70 -18.40 28.23
N GLU A 25 8.62 -17.89 27.40
CA GLU A 25 8.24 -17.16 26.19
C GLU A 25 7.19 -17.98 25.42
N PRO A 26 6.06 -17.39 25.01
CA PRO A 26 5.12 -18.09 24.16
C PRO A 26 5.83 -18.35 22.84
N ALA A 27 6.27 -19.58 22.63
CA ALA A 27 7.00 -20.02 21.45
C ALA A 27 6.15 -20.00 20.16
N ASP A 28 4.91 -19.50 20.23
CA ASP A 28 3.90 -19.58 19.17
C ASP A 28 3.41 -18.20 18.66
N SER A 29 4.03 -17.08 19.07
CA SER A 29 3.72 -15.77 18.48
C SER A 29 4.32 -15.62 17.08
N VAL A 30 3.66 -14.86 16.20
CA VAL A 30 4.12 -14.57 14.83
C VAL A 30 4.36 -13.07 14.64
N PRO A 31 5.34 -12.63 13.82
CA PRO A 31 5.46 -11.23 13.43
C PRO A 31 4.13 -10.74 12.83
N ALA A 32 3.70 -9.52 13.18
CA ALA A 32 2.48 -8.98 12.61
C ALA A 32 2.64 -8.81 11.09
N SER A 33 1.58 -9.06 10.33
CA SER A 33 1.57 -8.95 8.86
C SER A 33 1.72 -7.50 8.34
N SER A 34 1.75 -6.55 9.25
CA SER A 34 1.90 -5.10 9.08
C SER A 34 3.29 -4.61 9.49
N ASN A 35 4.19 -5.51 9.87
CA ASN A 35 5.59 -5.18 10.08
C ASN A 35 6.24 -4.76 8.76
N ILE A 36 7.16 -3.80 8.81
CA ILE A 36 8.05 -3.61 7.67
C ILE A 36 8.85 -4.90 7.46
N ARG A 37 9.35 -5.02 6.24
CA ARG A 37 10.17 -6.14 5.82
C ARG A 37 11.23 -6.59 6.84
N GLY A 38 11.15 -7.86 7.24
CA GLY A 38 12.16 -8.53 8.08
C GLY A 38 12.18 -8.09 9.53
N ALA A 39 11.23 -7.26 9.96
CA ALA A 39 11.07 -6.91 11.35
C ALA A 39 10.34 -8.03 12.12
N GLU A 40 11.01 -8.53 13.16
CA GLU A 40 10.49 -9.60 14.02
C GLU A 40 9.44 -9.14 15.04
N TYR A 41 9.27 -7.82 15.20
CA TYR A 41 8.32 -7.19 16.12
C TYR A 41 7.63 -5.99 15.45
N PRO A 42 6.40 -5.63 15.86
CA PRO A 42 5.58 -6.31 16.86
C PRO A 42 5.19 -7.76 16.48
N ARG A 43 4.87 -8.56 17.49
CA ARG A 43 4.42 -9.95 17.35
C ARG A 43 3.01 -10.08 17.88
N VAL A 44 2.19 -10.86 17.19
CA VAL A 44 0.84 -11.21 17.62
C VAL A 44 0.84 -12.65 18.14
N HIS A 45 0.29 -12.84 19.32
CA HIS A 45 0.17 -14.14 19.98
C HIS A 45 -1.13 -14.85 19.57
N PRO A 46 -1.21 -16.19 19.66
CA PRO A 46 -2.43 -16.93 19.39
C PRO A 46 -3.63 -16.51 20.26
N ASP A 47 -3.38 -15.93 21.43
CA ASP A 47 -4.40 -15.37 22.33
C ASP A 47 -4.67 -13.87 22.09
N LEU A 48 -4.30 -13.35 20.93
CA LEU A 48 -4.51 -11.98 20.46
C LEU A 48 -3.76 -10.89 21.23
N ARG A 49 -2.85 -11.25 22.14
CA ARG A 49 -1.92 -10.29 22.73
C ARG A 49 -0.92 -9.81 21.68
N VAL A 50 -0.39 -8.61 21.87
CA VAL A 50 0.67 -8.04 21.04
C VAL A 50 1.89 -7.81 21.91
N THR A 51 3.05 -8.30 21.48
CA THR A 51 4.34 -7.89 22.06
C THR A 51 5.01 -6.89 21.14
N PHE A 52 5.25 -5.70 21.65
CA PHE A 52 6.05 -4.66 21.00
C PHE A 52 7.49 -4.72 21.49
N ARG A 53 8.45 -4.36 20.63
CA ARG A 53 9.87 -4.28 21.00
C ARG A 53 10.61 -3.23 20.19
N ILE A 54 11.37 -2.35 20.85
CA ILE A 54 12.18 -1.32 20.19
C ILE A 54 13.54 -1.14 20.88
N LYS A 55 14.60 -0.88 20.12
CA LYS A 55 15.93 -0.61 20.69
C LYS A 55 16.13 0.88 20.96
N ALA A 56 16.32 1.26 22.22
CA ALA A 56 16.59 2.64 22.63
C ALA A 56 17.51 2.65 23.87
N THR A 57 18.82 2.51 23.64
CA THR A 57 19.82 2.29 24.71
C THR A 57 19.95 3.46 25.68
N ASP A 58 19.65 4.69 25.25
CA ASP A 58 19.80 5.89 26.08
C ASP A 58 18.46 6.40 26.64
N ALA A 59 17.34 5.86 26.14
CA ALA A 59 16.02 6.23 26.64
C ALA A 59 15.88 5.91 28.13
N GLN A 60 15.08 6.71 28.82
CA GLN A 60 14.72 6.57 30.23
C GLN A 60 13.31 5.97 30.39
N GLU A 61 12.43 6.21 29.42
CA GLU A 61 11.08 5.69 29.38
C GLU A 61 10.66 5.37 27.95
N VAL A 62 10.07 4.19 27.74
CA VAL A 62 9.38 3.84 26.50
C VAL A 62 7.98 3.34 26.83
N VAL A 63 6.98 3.86 26.13
CA VAL A 63 5.57 3.45 26.27
C VAL A 63 5.01 3.18 24.88
N PHE A 64 4.38 2.01 24.70
CA PHE A 64 3.57 1.74 23.51
C PHE A 64 2.11 2.11 23.80
N GLY A 65 1.38 2.58 22.81
CA GLY A 65 -0.03 2.90 22.99
C GLY A 65 -0.84 2.78 21.72
N PHE A 66 -2.04 2.26 21.84
CA PHE A 66 -3.06 2.39 20.81
C PHE A 66 -3.63 3.81 20.81
N PHE A 67 -4.46 4.10 19.81
CA PHE A 67 -5.02 5.43 19.66
C PHE A 67 -6.11 5.77 20.69
N ASP A 68 -6.62 4.76 21.39
CA ASP A 68 -7.42 4.95 22.60
C ASP A 68 -6.54 5.34 23.80
N ASP A 69 -7.07 5.21 25.02
CA ASP A 69 -6.34 5.55 26.25
C ASP A 69 -5.42 4.41 26.75
N GLN A 70 -5.30 3.29 26.02
CA GLN A 70 -4.47 2.16 26.44
C GLN A 70 -2.98 2.49 26.28
N ARG A 71 -2.21 2.25 27.35
CA ARG A 71 -0.78 2.53 27.42
C ARG A 71 -0.05 1.36 28.06
N TYR A 72 1.06 0.98 27.44
CA TYR A 72 1.90 -0.16 27.83
C TYR A 72 3.32 0.33 28.08
N PRO A 73 3.65 0.70 29.33
CA PRO A 73 5.02 0.98 29.72
C PRO A 73 5.90 -0.24 29.44
N ALA A 74 7.01 -0.02 28.73
CA ALA A 74 7.93 -1.07 28.34
C ALA A 74 9.04 -1.26 29.37
N GLU A 75 9.57 -2.47 29.44
CA GLU A 75 10.72 -2.81 30.28
C GLU A 75 11.98 -2.90 29.44
N LYS A 76 13.09 -2.32 29.94
CA LYS A 76 14.38 -2.29 29.25
C LYS A 76 15.26 -3.47 29.66
N ASP A 77 15.75 -4.23 28.69
CA ASP A 77 16.74 -5.29 28.90
C ASP A 77 18.19 -4.76 28.90
N ASP A 78 19.14 -5.63 29.29
CA ASP A 78 20.58 -5.31 29.37
C ASP A 78 21.20 -4.95 28.00
N GLU A 79 20.54 -5.32 26.89
CA GLU A 79 20.98 -5.00 25.52
C GLU A 79 20.36 -3.67 25.01
N GLY A 80 19.52 -3.03 25.82
CA GLY A 80 18.87 -1.76 25.56
C GLY A 80 17.60 -1.86 24.70
N PHE A 81 16.99 -3.04 24.60
CA PHE A 81 15.65 -3.17 24.03
C PHE A 81 14.57 -2.93 25.08
N TRP A 82 13.52 -2.25 24.67
CA TRP A 82 12.31 -2.00 25.44
C TRP A 82 11.21 -2.88 24.92
N THR A 83 10.59 -3.68 25.78
CA THR A 83 9.55 -4.64 25.43
C THR A 83 8.29 -4.42 26.28
N ALA A 84 7.12 -4.47 25.65
CA ALA A 84 5.83 -4.47 26.34
C ALA A 84 4.90 -5.48 25.70
N THR A 85 4.04 -6.12 26.49
CA THR A 85 2.99 -7.03 25.99
C THR A 85 1.62 -6.54 26.46
N THR A 86 0.66 -6.48 25.53
CA THR A 86 -0.70 -6.04 25.80
C THR A 86 -1.55 -7.15 26.44
N GLU A 87 -2.72 -6.81 26.98
CA GLU A 87 -3.86 -7.72 27.04
C GLU A 87 -4.35 -8.14 25.63
N PRO A 88 -5.15 -9.21 25.49
CA PRO A 88 -5.74 -9.60 24.21
C PRO A 88 -6.45 -8.43 23.53
N GLN A 89 -6.15 -8.23 22.27
CA GLN A 89 -6.69 -7.13 21.48
C GLN A 89 -7.83 -7.62 20.59
N VAL A 90 -8.70 -6.69 20.22
CA VAL A 90 -9.79 -6.95 19.28
C VAL A 90 -9.19 -7.34 17.92
N PRO A 91 -9.69 -8.39 17.24
CA PRO A 91 -9.23 -8.71 15.89
C PRO A 91 -9.50 -7.58 14.90
N GLY A 92 -8.56 -7.34 13.99
CA GLY A 92 -8.62 -6.26 13.03
C GLY A 92 -7.38 -5.38 13.00
N PHE A 93 -7.53 -4.23 12.35
CA PHE A 93 -6.47 -3.25 12.20
C PHE A 93 -6.54 -2.14 13.25
N HIS A 94 -5.40 -1.87 13.89
CA HIS A 94 -5.24 -0.85 14.93
C HIS A 94 -4.09 0.11 14.60
N TYR A 95 -4.36 1.41 14.70
CA TYR A 95 -3.26 2.39 14.73
C TYR A 95 -2.59 2.37 16.11
N TYR A 96 -1.25 2.41 16.15
CA TYR A 96 -0.50 2.49 17.40
C TYR A 96 0.72 3.41 17.29
N ARG A 97 1.29 3.76 18.44
CA ARG A 97 2.35 4.76 18.60
C ARG A 97 3.37 4.31 19.63
N VAL A 98 4.59 4.82 19.50
CA VAL A 98 5.66 4.65 20.48
C VAL A 98 5.99 6.00 21.09
N PHE A 99 6.07 6.09 22.40
CA PHE A 99 6.54 7.26 23.13
C PHE A 99 7.91 6.96 23.71
N ILE A 100 8.95 7.66 23.26
CA ILE A 100 10.32 7.53 23.78
C ILE A 100 10.68 8.83 24.49
N ASP A 101 10.85 8.78 25.82
CA ASP A 101 11.07 9.96 26.68
C ASP A 101 10.04 11.09 26.43
N GLY A 102 8.78 10.68 26.20
CA GLY A 102 7.66 11.57 25.91
C GLY A 102 7.53 12.03 24.45
N ALA A 103 8.48 11.71 23.57
CA ALA A 103 8.39 11.99 22.14
C ALA A 103 7.55 10.91 21.44
N GLU A 104 6.45 11.31 20.80
CA GLU A 104 5.62 10.41 19.97
C GLU A 104 6.29 10.15 18.62
N VAL A 105 6.57 8.88 18.33
CA VAL A 105 7.18 8.40 17.09
C VAL A 105 6.42 7.20 16.55
N ASN A 106 6.58 6.93 15.25
CA ASN A 106 6.16 5.67 14.66
C ASN A 106 7.14 4.58 15.05
N ASP A 107 6.67 3.35 15.19
CA ASP A 107 7.52 2.18 15.32
C ASP A 107 8.28 1.99 13.99
N PRO A 108 9.63 2.09 13.99
CA PRO A 108 10.43 1.88 12.78
C PRO A 108 10.32 0.45 12.23
N SER A 109 9.68 -0.46 12.96
CA SER A 109 9.51 -1.88 12.63
C SER A 109 8.16 -2.18 11.97
N SER A 110 7.29 -1.18 11.80
CA SER A 110 5.93 -1.33 11.27
C SER A 110 5.72 -0.45 10.04
N GLU A 111 4.99 -0.99 9.05
CA GLU A 111 4.46 -0.19 7.94
C GLU A 111 3.64 0.97 8.49
N THR A 112 3.61 2.07 7.75
CA THR A 112 2.85 3.25 8.15
C THR A 112 1.64 3.45 7.26
N PHE A 113 0.52 3.75 7.90
CA PHE A 113 -0.78 3.97 7.28
C PHE A 113 -1.21 5.40 7.54
N PHE A 114 -1.81 6.05 6.55
CA PHE A 114 -2.31 7.41 6.77
C PHE A 114 -3.59 7.36 7.58
N GLY A 115 -3.53 7.89 8.80
CA GLY A 115 -4.62 7.90 9.75
C GLY A 115 -4.28 8.75 10.97
N THR A 116 -5.27 9.20 11.72
CA THR A 116 -5.05 10.13 12.86
C THR A 116 -4.42 11.48 12.47
N GLY A 117 -4.46 11.83 11.19
CA GLY A 117 -3.96 13.08 10.60
C GLY A 117 -2.51 13.04 10.11
N LYS A 118 -1.88 11.86 10.07
CA LYS A 118 -0.49 11.67 9.62
C LYS A 118 -0.21 10.20 9.26
N MET A 119 0.97 9.91 8.71
CA MET A 119 1.47 8.54 8.66
C MET A 119 1.70 8.01 10.08
N THR A 120 1.06 6.89 10.41
CA THR A 120 1.07 6.28 11.74
C THR A 120 1.31 4.77 11.63
N SER A 121 2.05 4.19 12.58
CA SER A 121 2.21 2.72 12.62
C SER A 121 0.86 2.02 12.78
N GLY A 122 0.72 0.88 12.13
CA GLY A 122 -0.49 0.07 12.18
C GLY A 122 -0.15 -1.39 12.50
N ILE A 123 -1.05 -2.05 13.22
CA ILE A 123 -0.95 -3.48 13.48
C ILE A 123 -2.22 -4.22 13.06
N GLU A 124 -2.03 -5.36 12.41
CA GLU A 124 -3.11 -6.25 11.97
C GLU A 124 -3.15 -7.46 12.90
N ILE A 125 -4.31 -7.65 13.55
CA ILE A 125 -4.57 -8.71 14.52
C ILE A 125 -5.52 -9.70 13.85
N PRO A 126 -5.09 -10.94 13.59
CA PRO A 126 -5.87 -11.88 12.81
C PRO A 126 -7.15 -12.27 13.55
N GLU A 127 -8.21 -12.50 12.78
CA GLU A 127 -9.45 -13.07 13.27
C GLU A 127 -9.55 -14.52 12.78
N GLU A 128 -9.70 -15.46 13.71
CA GLU A 128 -9.71 -16.89 13.37
C GLU A 128 -10.85 -17.22 12.40
N GLY A 129 -10.52 -17.87 11.28
CA GLY A 129 -11.50 -18.28 10.27
C GLY A 129 -12.05 -17.14 9.41
N VAL A 130 -11.46 -15.93 9.48
CA VAL A 130 -11.91 -14.78 8.71
C VAL A 130 -10.85 -14.37 7.70
N ASP A 131 -11.23 -14.44 6.43
CA ASP A 131 -10.34 -14.28 5.28
C ASP A 131 -10.96 -13.45 4.13
N PHE A 132 -12.15 -12.86 4.33
CA PHE A 132 -12.87 -12.13 3.27
C PHE A 132 -12.13 -10.88 2.74
N TYR A 133 -11.18 -10.36 3.51
CA TYR A 133 -10.33 -9.21 3.17
C TYR A 133 -8.88 -9.60 2.88
N LEU A 134 -8.58 -10.90 2.86
CA LEU A 134 -7.27 -11.44 2.52
C LEU A 134 -7.22 -11.75 1.01
N PRO A 135 -6.03 -11.68 0.38
CA PRO A 135 -5.85 -12.17 -0.98
C PRO A 135 -6.20 -13.67 -1.04
N ARG A 136 -6.92 -14.06 -2.10
CA ARG A 136 -7.26 -15.45 -2.41
C ARG A 136 -7.00 -15.70 -3.89
N ASP A 137 -6.97 -16.97 -4.29
CA ASP A 137 -6.84 -17.36 -5.70
C ASP A 137 -8.16 -17.12 -6.46
N VAL A 138 -8.42 -15.85 -6.78
CA VAL A 138 -9.60 -15.37 -7.51
C VAL A 138 -9.19 -14.29 -8.51
N PRO A 139 -9.98 -14.02 -9.57
CA PRO A 139 -9.72 -12.87 -10.43
C PRO A 139 -9.66 -11.59 -9.60
N HIS A 140 -8.60 -10.81 -9.81
CA HIS A 140 -8.35 -9.57 -9.09
C HIS A 140 -8.60 -8.35 -9.96
N GLY A 141 -9.36 -7.40 -9.43
CA GLY A 141 -9.51 -6.07 -9.98
C GLY A 141 -8.26 -5.23 -9.77
N GLU A 142 -8.27 -4.02 -10.32
CA GLU A 142 -7.18 -3.06 -10.16
C GLU A 142 -7.58 -1.93 -9.24
N VAL A 143 -6.66 -1.45 -8.41
CA VAL A 143 -6.83 -0.19 -7.68
C VAL A 143 -5.92 0.85 -8.33
N ARG A 144 -6.52 1.75 -9.12
CA ARG A 144 -5.83 2.75 -9.93
C ARG A 144 -5.73 4.07 -9.19
N GLU A 145 -4.52 4.63 -9.10
CA GLU A 145 -4.30 6.01 -8.67
C GLU A 145 -4.62 6.96 -9.82
N ARG A 146 -5.37 8.04 -9.55
CA ARG A 146 -5.69 9.05 -10.55
C ARG A 146 -5.67 10.45 -9.97
N TRP A 147 -5.12 11.38 -10.75
CA TRP A 147 -5.17 12.81 -10.49
C TRP A 147 -6.23 13.47 -11.37
N TYR A 148 -6.94 14.45 -10.81
CA TYR A 148 -7.89 15.30 -11.55
C TYR A 148 -7.84 16.72 -10.99
N PHE A 149 -8.04 17.70 -11.86
CA PHE A 149 -8.17 19.08 -11.44
C PHE A 149 -9.62 19.34 -11.02
N SER A 150 -9.83 19.84 -9.81
CA SER A 150 -11.15 20.23 -9.31
C SER A 150 -11.35 21.73 -9.50
N GLU A 151 -12.36 22.11 -10.28
CA GLU A 151 -12.72 23.50 -10.46
C GLU A 151 -13.29 24.09 -9.17
N THR A 152 -13.96 23.27 -8.35
CA THR A 152 -14.48 23.71 -7.05
C THR A 152 -13.37 24.18 -6.11
N THR A 153 -12.27 23.41 -6.03
CA THR A 153 -11.15 23.71 -5.12
C THR A 153 -10.03 24.52 -5.79
N GLN A 154 -10.09 24.68 -7.12
CA GLN A 154 -9.04 25.27 -7.96
C GLN A 154 -7.67 24.63 -7.69
N GLY A 155 -7.65 23.29 -7.61
CA GLY A 155 -6.46 22.53 -7.31
C GLY A 155 -6.55 21.09 -7.79
N TRP A 156 -5.38 20.48 -7.94
CA TRP A 156 -5.27 19.05 -8.21
C TRP A 156 -5.67 18.25 -6.99
N ARG A 157 -6.44 17.20 -7.24
CA ARG A 157 -6.91 16.25 -6.25
C ARG A 157 -6.59 14.85 -6.73
N ARG A 158 -6.38 13.95 -5.78
CA ARG A 158 -6.05 12.55 -6.04
C ARG A 158 -7.18 11.65 -5.55
N ILE A 159 -7.44 10.60 -6.32
CA ILE A 159 -8.38 9.54 -5.99
C ILE A 159 -7.74 8.17 -6.22
N PHE A 160 -8.36 7.16 -5.62
CA PHE A 160 -8.19 5.78 -6.02
C PHE A 160 -9.48 5.24 -6.62
N VAL A 161 -9.37 4.41 -7.65
CA VAL A 161 -10.51 3.76 -8.31
C VAL A 161 -10.26 2.27 -8.38
N TYR A 162 -11.08 1.48 -7.70
CA TYR A 162 -11.17 0.04 -7.94
C TYR A 162 -11.95 -0.22 -9.23
N THR A 163 -11.39 -0.98 -10.15
CA THR A 163 -12.09 -1.55 -11.32
C THR A 163 -12.20 -3.07 -11.17
N PRO A 164 -13.36 -3.67 -11.47
CA PRO A 164 -13.56 -5.11 -11.26
C PRO A 164 -12.66 -5.95 -12.19
N PRO A 165 -12.45 -7.25 -11.89
CA PRO A 165 -11.47 -8.07 -12.60
C PRO A 165 -11.69 -8.17 -14.12
N ASP A 166 -12.93 -8.06 -14.58
CA ASP A 166 -13.32 -8.15 -15.99
C ASP A 166 -13.31 -6.81 -16.72
N TYR A 167 -12.88 -5.72 -16.06
CA TYR A 167 -13.00 -4.37 -16.60
C TYR A 167 -12.30 -4.26 -17.96
N ASP A 168 -10.98 -4.50 -18.05
CA ASP A 168 -10.22 -4.26 -19.29
C ASP A 168 -10.41 -5.32 -20.38
N ASP A 169 -11.10 -6.42 -20.09
CA ASP A 169 -11.31 -7.54 -21.02
C ASP A 169 -12.49 -7.31 -22.01
N GLY A 170 -13.16 -6.15 -21.97
CA GLY A 170 -14.34 -5.91 -22.80
C GLY A 170 -14.79 -4.46 -22.94
N GLU A 171 -16.08 -4.28 -23.21
CA GLU A 171 -16.74 -2.97 -23.42
C GLU A 171 -17.88 -2.73 -22.43
N SER A 172 -17.98 -3.58 -21.40
CA SER A 172 -19.01 -3.51 -20.38
C SER A 172 -18.96 -2.19 -19.63
N ARG A 173 -20.14 -1.70 -19.24
CA ARG A 173 -20.29 -0.55 -18.36
C ARG A 173 -20.73 -1.01 -16.98
N TYR A 174 -20.23 -0.33 -15.96
CA TYR A 174 -20.36 -0.77 -14.57
C TYR A 174 -21.05 0.30 -13.71
N PRO A 175 -21.82 -0.11 -12.69
CA PRO A 175 -22.29 0.82 -11.66
C PRO A 175 -21.12 1.30 -10.79
N VAL A 176 -21.32 2.37 -10.03
CA VAL A 176 -20.26 3.03 -9.24
C VAL A 176 -20.68 3.20 -7.79
N LEU A 177 -19.83 2.72 -6.87
CA LEU A 177 -19.88 3.04 -5.45
C LEU A 177 -18.84 4.13 -5.13
N TYR A 178 -19.27 5.28 -4.64
CA TYR A 178 -18.40 6.30 -4.07
C TYR A 178 -18.21 6.02 -2.58
N LEU A 179 -16.97 5.78 -2.12
CA LEU A 179 -16.69 5.25 -0.78
C LEU A 179 -15.72 6.15 0.00
N GLN A 180 -16.23 6.82 1.04
CA GLN A 180 -15.51 7.85 1.78
C GLN A 180 -14.88 7.37 3.10
N HIS A 181 -13.68 7.91 3.40
CA HIS A 181 -12.91 7.66 4.63
C HIS A 181 -13.36 8.53 5.81
N GLY A 182 -12.76 8.31 6.98
CA GLY A 182 -13.06 9.01 8.23
C GLY A 182 -12.21 10.25 8.49
N GLY A 183 -12.41 10.84 9.68
CA GLY A 183 -11.64 12.00 10.11
C GLY A 183 -10.18 11.65 10.42
N GLY A 184 -9.22 12.42 9.90
CA GLY A 184 -7.79 12.18 10.06
C GLY A 184 -7.23 11.15 9.07
N GLU A 185 -8.02 10.72 8.09
CA GLU A 185 -7.63 9.78 7.05
C GLU A 185 -7.61 10.49 5.69
N ASP A 186 -7.32 9.75 4.62
CA ASP A 186 -7.32 10.24 3.25
C ASP A 186 -7.77 9.16 2.25
N GLU A 187 -7.67 9.46 0.95
CA GLU A 187 -8.10 8.59 -0.15
C GLU A 187 -7.41 7.21 -0.16
N ARG A 188 -6.32 7.02 0.60
CA ARG A 188 -5.60 5.73 0.72
C ARG A 188 -6.21 4.79 1.75
N GLY A 189 -7.08 5.29 2.64
CA GLY A 189 -7.60 4.50 3.75
C GLY A 189 -8.29 3.21 3.31
N TRP A 190 -9.22 3.30 2.36
CA TRP A 190 -9.98 2.15 1.86
C TRP A 190 -9.12 1.14 1.07
N PRO A 191 -8.22 1.55 0.17
CA PRO A 191 -7.25 0.65 -0.47
C PRO A 191 -6.35 -0.10 0.53
N ASP A 192 -5.75 0.62 1.48
CA ASP A 192 -4.66 0.10 2.30
C ASP A 192 -5.19 -0.66 3.53
N GLN A 193 -5.55 0.06 4.59
CA GLN A 193 -6.07 -0.55 5.81
C GLN A 193 -7.54 -0.98 5.69
N GLY A 194 -8.29 -0.50 4.71
CA GLY A 194 -9.66 -0.93 4.41
C GLY A 194 -9.75 -2.18 3.53
N ARG A 195 -8.66 -2.57 2.84
CA ARG A 195 -8.58 -3.79 2.00
C ARG A 195 -9.70 -3.91 0.95
N VAL A 196 -10.21 -2.78 0.46
CA VAL A 196 -11.36 -2.71 -0.47
C VAL A 196 -11.19 -3.62 -1.69
N GLY A 197 -9.99 -3.68 -2.28
CA GLY A 197 -9.72 -4.50 -3.47
C GLY A 197 -10.00 -5.98 -3.21
N PHE A 198 -9.41 -6.55 -2.16
CA PHE A 198 -9.62 -7.97 -1.83
C PHE A 198 -11.06 -8.26 -1.39
N ILE A 199 -11.70 -7.36 -0.66
CA ILE A 199 -13.11 -7.52 -0.28
C ILE A 199 -13.99 -7.61 -1.53
N MET A 200 -13.81 -6.68 -2.48
CA MET A 200 -14.60 -6.66 -3.70
C MET A 200 -14.30 -7.86 -4.62
N ASP A 201 -13.02 -8.21 -4.79
CA ASP A 201 -12.61 -9.38 -5.59
C ASP A 201 -13.25 -10.66 -5.07
N ASN A 202 -13.15 -10.90 -3.75
CA ASN A 202 -13.72 -12.08 -3.12
C ASN A 202 -15.24 -12.11 -3.26
N LEU A 203 -15.94 -10.98 -3.04
CA LEU A 203 -17.39 -10.91 -3.20
C LEU A 203 -17.85 -11.12 -4.66
N ILE A 204 -17.12 -10.58 -5.63
CA ILE A 204 -17.42 -10.73 -7.05
C ILE A 204 -17.17 -12.17 -7.50
N ALA A 205 -16.04 -12.77 -7.10
CA ALA A 205 -15.71 -14.16 -7.42
C ALA A 205 -16.69 -15.15 -6.78
N GLU A 206 -17.17 -14.87 -5.57
CA GLU A 206 -18.23 -15.64 -4.90
C GLU A 206 -19.62 -15.39 -5.51
N GLY A 207 -19.75 -14.46 -6.47
CA GLY A 207 -21.00 -14.09 -7.11
C GLY A 207 -21.98 -13.36 -6.17
N LYS A 208 -21.50 -12.84 -5.03
CA LYS A 208 -22.30 -12.13 -4.02
C LYS A 208 -22.43 -10.64 -4.29
N ALA A 209 -21.45 -10.04 -4.96
CA ALA A 209 -21.53 -8.66 -5.42
C ALA A 209 -21.51 -8.61 -6.95
N ARG A 210 -22.25 -7.66 -7.52
CA ARG A 210 -22.10 -7.35 -8.96
C ARG A 210 -20.74 -6.69 -9.19
N PRO A 211 -20.04 -6.98 -10.30
CA PRO A 211 -18.92 -6.16 -10.74
C PRO A 211 -19.30 -4.67 -10.75
N MET A 212 -18.51 -3.84 -10.08
CA MET A 212 -18.75 -2.40 -9.93
C MET A 212 -17.43 -1.66 -9.77
N LEU A 213 -17.42 -0.38 -10.12
CA LEU A 213 -16.33 0.51 -9.73
C LEU A 213 -16.51 0.92 -8.27
N VAL A 214 -15.39 1.09 -7.55
CA VAL A 214 -15.38 1.77 -6.25
C VAL A 214 -14.44 2.98 -6.33
N VAL A 215 -14.97 4.19 -6.12
CA VAL A 215 -14.21 5.45 -6.20
C VAL A 215 -13.98 5.98 -4.79
N MET A 216 -12.72 6.25 -4.45
CA MET A 216 -12.29 6.67 -3.11
C MET A 216 -11.59 8.03 -3.19
N GLU A 217 -12.19 9.04 -2.58
CA GLU A 217 -11.81 10.45 -2.69
C GLU A 217 -11.34 11.00 -1.33
N GLN A 218 -10.45 11.99 -1.36
CA GLN A 218 -10.05 12.84 -0.25
C GLN A 218 -11.20 13.70 0.35
N GLY A 219 -11.92 13.19 1.34
CA GLY A 219 -13.07 13.87 1.97
C GLY A 219 -12.83 15.32 2.47
N TYR A 220 -11.59 15.78 2.62
CA TYR A 220 -11.25 17.18 2.88
C TYR A 220 -11.21 18.03 1.60
N ALA A 221 -12.17 18.96 1.47
CA ALA A 221 -12.26 19.91 0.37
C ALA A 221 -12.64 21.31 0.84
N ARG A 222 -11.93 22.33 0.34
CA ARG A 222 -12.16 23.76 0.62
C ARG A 222 -12.04 24.59 -0.64
N ARG A 223 -12.76 25.70 -0.69
CA ARG A 223 -12.62 26.68 -1.77
C ARG A 223 -11.41 27.59 -1.53
N PRO A 224 -10.78 28.13 -2.59
CA PRO A 224 -9.73 29.13 -2.44
C PRO A 224 -10.19 30.32 -1.61
N GLY A 225 -9.42 30.69 -0.58
CA GLY A 225 -9.72 31.83 0.28
C GLY A 225 -10.65 31.53 1.46
N ASP A 226 -11.14 30.29 1.61
CA ASP A 226 -11.77 29.86 2.85
C ASP A 226 -10.78 30.03 4.01
N ALA A 227 -11.18 30.75 5.05
CA ALA A 227 -10.32 30.97 6.21
C ALA A 227 -9.97 29.63 6.87
N GLU A 228 -8.68 29.43 7.20
CA GLU A 228 -8.27 28.32 8.05
C GLU A 228 -9.17 28.27 9.29
N PRO A 229 -9.76 27.11 9.65
CA PRO A 229 -10.56 27.01 10.84
C PRO A 229 -9.69 27.41 12.02
N ALA A 230 -9.98 28.56 12.63
CA ALA A 230 -9.34 28.96 13.86
C ALA A 230 -9.52 27.81 14.86
N ARG A 231 -8.45 27.27 15.47
CA ARG A 231 -8.56 26.36 16.62
C ARG A 231 -9.20 27.15 17.76
N PRO A 232 -10.52 27.04 18.02
CA PRO A 232 -11.10 27.76 19.14
C PRO A 232 -10.65 27.04 20.42
N PRO A 233 -10.55 27.72 21.56
CA PRO A 233 -10.54 27.02 22.84
C PRO A 233 -11.92 26.36 23.01
N GLY A 234 -11.99 25.06 22.76
CA GLY A 234 -13.23 24.26 22.82
C GLY A 234 -13.78 23.91 21.43
N ARG A 235 -13.84 22.59 21.18
CA ARG A 235 -14.40 21.84 20.03
C ARG A 235 -14.19 22.46 18.63
N PRO A 236 -13.37 21.84 17.74
CA PRO A 236 -13.24 22.26 16.36
C PRO A 236 -14.59 22.24 15.62
N ASP A 237 -14.87 23.27 14.82
CA ASP A 237 -15.96 23.25 13.83
C ASP A 237 -15.52 22.40 12.63
N PHE A 238 -15.68 21.08 12.76
CA PHE A 238 -15.26 20.09 11.75
C PHE A 238 -15.95 20.31 10.39
N SER A 239 -17.16 20.90 10.37
CA SER A 239 -17.94 21.11 9.14
C SER A 239 -17.24 22.00 8.11
N ARG A 240 -16.38 22.92 8.56
CA ARG A 240 -15.60 23.81 7.66
C ARG A 240 -14.42 23.12 7.00
N MET A 241 -14.02 21.94 7.46
CA MET A 241 -12.87 21.23 6.88
C MET A 241 -13.19 20.56 5.55
N PHE A 242 -14.48 20.35 5.26
CA PHE A 242 -14.99 19.70 4.06
C PHE A 242 -16.19 20.46 3.45
N SER A 243 -16.24 21.78 3.64
CA SER A 243 -17.34 22.65 3.20
C SER A 243 -17.63 22.60 1.70
N ALA A 244 -16.61 22.28 0.89
CA ALA A 244 -16.71 22.21 -0.55
C ALA A 244 -16.89 20.78 -1.08
N PHE A 245 -16.91 19.77 -0.21
CA PHE A 245 -16.86 18.37 -0.63
C PHE A 245 -18.11 17.93 -1.42
N GLU A 246 -19.28 18.42 -1.04
CA GLU A 246 -20.52 18.18 -1.80
C GLU A 246 -20.40 18.66 -3.26
N ASP A 247 -19.87 19.87 -3.45
CA ASP A 247 -19.70 20.46 -4.78
C ASP A 247 -18.58 19.75 -5.56
N VAL A 248 -17.47 19.38 -4.90
CA VAL A 248 -16.45 18.52 -5.52
C VAL A 248 -17.06 17.22 -6.02
N MET A 249 -17.90 16.56 -5.23
CA MET A 249 -18.53 15.31 -5.63
C MET A 249 -19.44 15.49 -6.86
N VAL A 250 -20.33 16.48 -6.80
CA VAL A 250 -21.41 16.66 -7.79
C VAL A 250 -20.93 17.37 -9.06
N GLU A 251 -20.09 18.39 -8.93
CA GLU A 251 -19.67 19.26 -10.03
C GLU A 251 -18.37 18.78 -10.70
N ASP A 252 -17.45 18.17 -9.95
CA ASP A 252 -16.14 17.76 -10.47
C ASP A 252 -15.99 16.24 -10.63
N LEU A 253 -16.14 15.48 -9.53
CA LEU A 253 -15.76 14.08 -9.46
C LEU A 253 -16.67 13.17 -10.28
N ILE A 254 -17.99 13.22 -10.06
CA ILE A 254 -18.94 12.35 -10.79
C ILE A 254 -18.84 12.58 -12.30
N PRO A 255 -18.87 13.82 -12.82
CA PRO A 255 -18.68 14.06 -14.25
C PRO A 255 -17.34 13.55 -14.78
N MET A 256 -16.26 13.71 -14.03
CA MET A 256 -14.93 13.23 -14.43
C MET A 256 -14.89 11.70 -14.50
N ILE A 257 -15.45 11.00 -13.51
CA ILE A 257 -15.53 9.55 -13.47
C ILE A 257 -16.37 9.02 -14.65
N ASP A 258 -17.55 9.59 -14.88
CA ASP A 258 -18.45 9.15 -15.96
C ASP A 258 -17.89 9.44 -17.36
N ALA A 259 -17.04 10.47 -17.50
CA ALA A 259 -16.36 10.80 -18.75
C ALA A 259 -15.12 9.92 -19.02
N THR A 260 -14.49 9.39 -17.97
CA THR A 260 -13.21 8.68 -18.04
C THR A 260 -13.40 7.16 -18.05
N TYR A 261 -14.27 6.66 -17.18
CA TYR A 261 -14.47 5.23 -16.95
C TYR A 261 -15.74 4.76 -17.64
N ARG A 262 -15.82 3.45 -17.93
CA ARG A 262 -17.02 2.82 -18.49
C ARG A 262 -18.08 2.66 -17.41
N THR A 263 -18.71 3.76 -17.02
CA THR A 263 -19.78 3.75 -16.01
C THR A 263 -21.16 3.62 -16.65
N ILE A 264 -22.15 3.23 -15.85
CA ILE A 264 -23.57 3.40 -16.13
C ILE A 264 -24.02 4.70 -15.42
N PRO A 265 -24.14 5.83 -16.13
CA PRO A 265 -24.20 7.15 -15.50
C PRO A 265 -25.65 7.57 -15.16
N ASP A 266 -26.39 6.73 -14.44
CA ASP A 266 -27.72 7.04 -13.90
C ASP A 266 -27.75 6.86 -12.39
N ARG A 267 -28.87 7.19 -11.74
CA ARG A 267 -28.97 7.18 -10.29
C ARG A 267 -29.12 5.76 -9.71
N GLU A 268 -29.82 4.88 -10.44
CA GLU A 268 -30.04 3.49 -10.06
C GLU A 268 -28.73 2.67 -10.04
N HIS A 269 -27.70 3.17 -10.73
CA HIS A 269 -26.36 2.57 -10.79
C HIS A 269 -25.30 3.39 -10.04
N ARG A 270 -25.72 4.30 -9.15
CA ARG A 270 -24.81 5.11 -8.34
C ARG A 270 -25.14 5.00 -6.85
N ALA A 271 -24.15 4.54 -6.09
CA ALA A 271 -24.21 4.42 -4.64
C ALA A 271 -23.17 5.33 -3.98
N MET A 272 -23.43 5.75 -2.75
CA MET A 272 -22.42 6.38 -1.90
C MET A 272 -22.46 5.80 -0.50
N ALA A 273 -21.29 5.51 0.06
CA ALA A 273 -21.13 5.10 1.44
C ALA A 273 -19.91 5.77 2.06
N GLY A 274 -19.82 5.76 3.38
CA GLY A 274 -18.61 6.23 4.04
C GLY A 274 -18.60 5.94 5.53
N LEU A 275 -17.40 6.05 6.11
CA LEU A 275 -17.17 5.77 7.52
C LEU A 275 -17.02 7.05 8.36
N SER A 276 -17.56 7.07 9.58
CA SER A 276 -17.39 8.19 10.53
C SER A 276 -17.72 9.56 9.91
N MET A 277 -16.74 10.44 9.75
CA MET A 277 -16.87 11.71 8.99
C MET A 277 -17.41 11.49 7.57
N GLY A 278 -16.88 10.50 6.83
CA GLY A 278 -17.35 10.13 5.49
C GLY A 278 -18.77 9.59 5.47
N GLY A 279 -19.22 8.95 6.54
CA GLY A 279 -20.64 8.57 6.71
C GLY A 279 -21.53 9.81 6.83
N MET A 280 -21.12 10.79 7.64
CA MET A 280 -21.82 12.06 7.76
C MET A 280 -21.89 12.78 6.42
N GLN A 281 -20.77 12.85 5.71
CA GLN A 281 -20.68 13.44 4.36
C GLN A 281 -21.62 12.73 3.39
N THR A 282 -21.63 11.40 3.41
CA THR A 282 -22.52 10.58 2.58
C THR A 282 -23.96 11.01 2.77
N PHE A 283 -24.47 11.03 4.01
CA PHE A 283 -25.86 11.45 4.28
C PHE A 283 -26.13 12.92 3.92
N GLN A 284 -25.15 13.82 4.11
CA GLN A 284 -25.29 15.22 3.74
C GLN A 284 -25.41 15.44 2.23
N VAL A 285 -24.67 14.66 1.44
CA VAL A 285 -24.66 14.72 -0.01
C VAL A 285 -25.88 13.99 -0.58
N THR A 286 -26.04 12.70 -0.29
CA THR A 286 -27.04 11.87 -0.98
C THR A 286 -28.48 12.30 -0.70
N LEU A 287 -28.80 12.72 0.53
CA LEU A 287 -30.15 13.15 0.87
C LEU A 287 -30.56 14.47 0.22
N LYS A 288 -29.61 15.26 -0.29
CA LYS A 288 -29.89 16.46 -1.12
C LYS A 288 -29.96 16.15 -2.61
N HIS A 289 -29.31 15.06 -3.03
CA HIS A 289 -29.10 14.68 -4.43
C HIS A 289 -29.66 13.28 -4.72
N LEU A 290 -30.90 12.99 -4.28
CA LEU A 290 -31.56 11.71 -4.59
C LEU A 290 -31.83 11.51 -6.08
N ASP A 291 -31.71 12.57 -6.89
CA ASP A 291 -31.69 12.51 -8.35
C ASP A 291 -30.39 11.90 -8.91
N LEU A 292 -29.31 11.84 -8.11
CA LEU A 292 -28.01 11.28 -8.50
C LEU A 292 -27.71 9.91 -7.87
N PHE A 293 -28.29 9.59 -6.72
CA PHE A 293 -28.00 8.38 -5.95
C PHE A 293 -29.26 7.59 -5.62
N SER A 294 -29.17 6.25 -5.66
CA SER A 294 -30.23 5.35 -5.18
C SER A 294 -29.84 4.53 -3.96
N SER A 295 -28.55 4.44 -3.61
CA SER A 295 -28.07 3.63 -2.48
C SER A 295 -27.14 4.43 -1.57
N ILE A 296 -27.36 4.34 -0.25
CA ILE A 296 -26.77 5.20 0.78
C ILE A 296 -26.28 4.32 1.95
N GLY A 297 -25.00 4.44 2.33
CA GLY A 297 -24.42 3.67 3.44
C GLY A 297 -23.66 4.52 4.47
N GLY A 298 -24.02 4.41 5.75
CA GLY A 298 -23.33 5.08 6.85
C GLY A 298 -22.65 4.09 7.79
N PHE A 299 -21.32 4.05 7.79
CA PHE A 299 -20.53 3.12 8.61
C PHE A 299 -20.03 3.87 9.84
N SER A 300 -20.58 3.62 11.02
CA SER A 300 -20.23 4.34 12.25
C SER A 300 -20.37 5.87 12.13
N GLY A 301 -21.29 6.36 11.29
CA GLY A 301 -21.32 7.75 10.85
C GLY A 301 -22.66 8.21 10.27
N ALA A 302 -23.79 7.91 10.93
CA ALA A 302 -25.11 8.27 10.43
C ALA A 302 -25.46 9.78 10.55
N GLY A 303 -26.44 10.24 9.78
CA GLY A 303 -26.92 11.64 9.69
C GLY A 303 -27.52 12.26 10.97
N GLY A 304 -27.60 11.53 12.08
CA GLY A 304 -28.21 11.97 13.34
C GLY A 304 -27.44 13.03 14.14
N GLY A 305 -26.21 13.35 13.73
CA GLY A 305 -25.37 14.38 14.34
C GLY A 305 -24.75 13.98 15.69
N PHE A 306 -23.53 14.45 15.96
CA PHE A 306 -22.83 14.20 17.23
C PHE A 306 -23.40 15.07 18.36
N GLY A 307 -24.63 14.81 18.85
CA GLY A 307 -25.28 15.77 19.76
C GLY A 307 -26.33 15.25 20.73
N GLY A 308 -26.91 14.07 20.52
CA GLY A 308 -28.02 13.59 21.37
C GLY A 308 -29.31 14.43 21.25
N ALA A 309 -29.43 15.27 20.21
CA ALA A 309 -30.71 15.85 19.85
C ALA A 309 -31.57 14.76 19.20
N ALA A 310 -32.88 14.76 19.47
CA ALA A 310 -33.79 13.83 18.83
C ALA A 310 -33.77 14.04 17.31
N PHE A 311 -33.46 12.99 16.56
CA PHE A 311 -33.61 12.96 15.12
C PHE A 311 -35.09 12.81 14.77
N ASP A 312 -35.58 13.66 13.88
CA ASP A 312 -36.95 13.65 13.38
C ASP A 312 -36.93 13.51 11.85
N PRO A 313 -37.27 12.33 11.30
CA PRO A 313 -37.29 12.09 9.86
C PRO A 313 -38.16 13.09 9.08
N GLU A 314 -39.22 13.64 9.67
CA GLU A 314 -40.13 14.56 8.97
C GLU A 314 -39.47 15.92 8.68
N THR A 315 -38.55 16.36 9.54
CA THR A 315 -37.95 17.69 9.45
C THR A 315 -36.47 17.67 9.09
N ALA A 316 -35.79 16.54 9.32
CA ALA A 316 -34.38 16.38 9.01
C ALA A 316 -34.11 16.46 7.49
N HIS A 317 -32.91 16.94 7.14
CA HIS A 317 -32.45 17.05 5.75
C HIS A 317 -33.44 17.76 4.80
N GLY A 318 -34.15 18.77 5.31
CA GLY A 318 -35.13 19.52 4.51
C GLY A 318 -36.46 18.79 4.30
N GLY A 319 -36.76 17.78 5.11
CA GLY A 319 -38.00 17.00 5.05
C GLY A 319 -38.04 15.98 3.92
N VAL A 320 -36.88 15.57 3.39
CA VAL A 320 -36.80 14.58 2.30
C VAL A 320 -37.37 13.21 2.70
N MET A 321 -37.40 12.90 4.00
CA MET A 321 -37.96 11.67 4.58
C MET A 321 -39.38 11.89 5.17
N ALA A 322 -40.03 13.03 4.92
CA ALA A 322 -41.37 13.31 5.46
C ALA A 322 -42.49 12.44 4.84
N ASP A 323 -42.28 11.97 3.61
CA ASP A 323 -43.14 11.01 2.93
C ASP A 323 -42.36 9.71 2.76
N ALA A 324 -42.58 8.77 3.68
CA ALA A 324 -41.81 7.53 3.74
C ALA A 324 -42.00 6.66 2.49
N ASP A 325 -43.22 6.56 1.97
CA ASP A 325 -43.51 5.79 0.76
C ASP A 325 -42.75 6.38 -0.44
N ALA A 326 -42.77 7.71 -0.60
CA ALA A 326 -42.05 8.38 -1.68
C ALA A 326 -40.52 8.31 -1.53
N PHE A 327 -40.02 8.26 -0.29
CA PHE A 327 -38.59 8.07 -0.02
C PHE A 327 -38.15 6.64 -0.34
N ASN A 328 -38.88 5.64 0.14
CA ASN A 328 -38.60 4.22 -0.07
C ASN A 328 -38.71 3.83 -1.56
N GLU A 329 -39.58 4.48 -2.34
CA GLU A 329 -39.64 4.28 -3.80
C GLU A 329 -38.38 4.79 -4.51
N LYS A 330 -37.67 5.77 -3.94
CA LYS A 330 -36.45 6.34 -4.53
C LYS A 330 -35.17 5.67 -4.05
N VAL A 331 -35.10 5.26 -2.78
CA VAL A 331 -33.87 4.75 -2.17
C VAL A 331 -33.90 3.22 -2.14
N ASP A 332 -33.11 2.59 -3.00
CA ASP A 332 -33.02 1.14 -3.13
C ASP A 332 -32.40 0.50 -1.87
N VAL A 333 -31.37 1.14 -1.31
CA VAL A 333 -30.67 0.68 -0.12
C VAL A 333 -30.34 1.87 0.76
N LEU A 334 -30.87 1.89 1.98
CA LEU A 334 -30.38 2.73 3.07
C LEU A 334 -29.74 1.82 4.13
N TRP A 335 -28.46 2.00 4.40
CA TRP A 335 -27.69 1.11 5.28
C TRP A 335 -27.05 1.87 6.43
N LEU A 336 -27.19 1.35 7.64
CA LEU A 336 -26.63 1.88 8.88
C LEU A 336 -25.82 0.78 9.58
N GLY A 337 -24.58 1.11 9.93
CA GLY A 337 -23.73 0.17 10.67
C GLY A 337 -22.96 0.81 11.80
N ILE A 338 -22.63 -0.01 12.79
CA ILE A 338 -21.90 0.39 14.00
C ILE A 338 -21.19 -0.83 14.59
N GLY A 339 -20.07 -0.64 15.28
CA GLY A 339 -19.48 -1.67 16.14
C GLY A 339 -20.20 -1.77 17.49
N THR A 340 -20.31 -2.97 18.07
CA THR A 340 -20.99 -3.15 19.38
C THR A 340 -20.22 -2.56 20.54
N GLU A 341 -18.91 -2.36 20.39
CA GLU A 341 -18.01 -1.80 21.42
C GLU A 341 -17.60 -0.35 21.10
N GLU A 342 -18.34 0.32 20.20
CA GLU A 342 -18.13 1.75 19.96
C GLU A 342 -18.43 2.59 21.20
N PRO A 343 -17.80 3.77 21.36
CA PRO A 343 -18.10 4.66 22.46
C PRO A 343 -19.61 4.89 22.59
N GLU A 344 -20.16 4.75 23.80
CA GLU A 344 -21.61 4.73 24.07
C GLU A 344 -22.38 5.83 23.33
N ARG A 345 -21.82 7.05 23.26
CA ARG A 345 -22.41 8.18 22.54
C ARG A 345 -22.58 7.93 21.03
N MET A 346 -21.62 7.28 20.38
CA MET A 346 -21.69 6.94 18.95
C MET A 346 -22.68 5.80 18.71
N TYR A 347 -22.59 4.75 19.53
CA TYR A 347 -23.50 3.61 19.46
C TYR A 347 -24.96 4.05 19.62
N GLU A 348 -25.28 4.78 20.68
CA GLU A 348 -26.62 5.31 20.92
C GLU A 348 -27.05 6.29 19.82
N SER A 349 -26.13 7.05 19.22
CA SER A 349 -26.48 7.97 18.15
C SER A 349 -26.97 7.24 16.89
N VAL A 350 -26.31 6.16 16.48
CA VAL A 350 -26.71 5.39 15.29
C VAL A 350 -27.96 4.57 15.60
N LYS A 351 -28.03 3.97 16.80
CA LYS A 351 -29.21 3.22 17.24
C LYS A 351 -30.47 4.07 17.32
N ASN A 352 -30.40 5.26 17.92
CA ASN A 352 -31.56 6.18 17.96
C ASN A 352 -31.98 6.64 16.55
N TYR A 353 -31.03 6.78 15.61
CA TYR A 353 -31.33 7.11 14.22
C TYR A 353 -32.07 5.94 13.52
N HIS A 354 -31.59 4.71 13.70
CA HIS A 354 -32.26 3.47 13.25
C HIS A 354 -33.69 3.37 13.80
N GLU A 355 -33.88 3.50 15.11
CA GLU A 355 -35.21 3.41 15.76
C GLU A 355 -36.19 4.49 15.26
N ALA A 356 -35.70 5.70 14.99
CA ALA A 356 -36.51 6.78 14.45
C ALA A 356 -36.92 6.54 12.98
N LEU A 357 -36.03 5.99 12.15
CA LEU A 357 -36.38 5.58 10.78
C LEU A 357 -37.39 4.44 10.78
N GLU A 358 -37.21 3.44 11.65
CA GLU A 358 -38.13 2.32 11.81
C GLU A 358 -39.52 2.83 12.24
N GLY A 359 -39.58 3.74 13.21
CA GLY A 359 -40.82 4.37 13.67
C GLY A 359 -41.53 5.21 12.60
N ALA A 360 -40.79 5.76 11.63
CA ALA A 360 -41.33 6.52 10.50
C ALA A 360 -41.69 5.67 9.27
N GLY A 361 -41.39 4.36 9.29
CA GLY A 361 -41.65 3.46 8.16
C GLY A 361 -40.67 3.64 6.99
N ILE A 362 -39.46 4.17 7.25
CA ILE A 362 -38.41 4.28 6.23
C ILE A 362 -37.67 2.94 6.13
N ASP A 363 -37.60 2.37 4.93
CA ASP A 363 -36.94 1.09 4.67
C ASP A 363 -35.41 1.25 4.79
N HIS A 364 -34.78 0.42 5.63
CA HIS A 364 -33.33 0.46 5.83
C HIS A 364 -32.80 -0.84 6.44
N VAL A 365 -31.49 -1.04 6.31
CA VAL A 365 -30.72 -2.13 6.92
C VAL A 365 -29.93 -1.58 8.09
N TYR A 366 -30.01 -2.25 9.24
CA TYR A 366 -29.20 -1.98 10.42
C TYR A 366 -28.28 -3.16 10.72
N TYR A 367 -26.99 -2.90 10.85
CA TYR A 367 -25.95 -3.91 11.08
C TYR A 367 -25.08 -3.54 12.27
N GLU A 368 -24.85 -4.50 13.15
CA GLU A 368 -23.89 -4.36 14.25
C GLU A 368 -22.71 -5.29 14.03
N SER A 369 -21.50 -4.74 14.08
CA SER A 369 -20.26 -5.49 13.99
C SER A 369 -19.86 -6.00 15.38
N PRO A 370 -19.92 -7.31 15.66
CA PRO A 370 -19.75 -7.82 17.01
C PRO A 370 -18.30 -7.69 17.49
N GLY A 371 -18.13 -7.18 18.71
CA GLY A 371 -16.86 -7.13 19.42
C GLY A 371 -15.86 -6.11 18.90
N THR A 372 -16.25 -5.23 17.97
CA THR A 372 -15.39 -4.19 17.40
C THR A 372 -15.88 -2.80 17.78
N SER A 373 -14.95 -1.85 17.83
CA SER A 373 -15.20 -0.45 18.17
C SER A 373 -15.11 0.44 16.92
N HIS A 374 -14.72 1.71 17.09
CA HIS A 374 -14.65 2.72 16.03
C HIS A 374 -13.35 2.56 15.23
N GLU A 375 -13.22 1.41 14.57
CA GLU A 375 -11.98 0.91 13.96
C GLU A 375 -12.24 0.21 12.62
N TRP A 376 -11.16 -0.05 11.88
CA TRP A 376 -11.23 -0.53 10.50
C TRP A 376 -11.94 -1.88 10.33
N GLN A 377 -11.91 -2.77 11.32
CA GLN A 377 -12.61 -4.05 11.22
C GLN A 377 -14.14 -3.90 11.16
N THR A 378 -14.69 -2.94 11.91
CA THR A 378 -16.11 -2.56 11.81
C THR A 378 -16.44 -2.14 10.38
N TRP A 379 -15.60 -1.31 9.76
CA TRP A 379 -15.85 -0.76 8.43
C TRP A 379 -15.60 -1.78 7.31
N ARG A 380 -14.61 -2.67 7.43
CA ARG A 380 -14.39 -3.81 6.52
C ARG A 380 -15.61 -4.74 6.50
N ARG A 381 -16.13 -5.10 7.67
CA ARG A 381 -17.34 -5.93 7.80
C ARG A 381 -18.57 -5.18 7.27
N SER A 382 -18.67 -3.87 7.51
CA SER A 382 -19.74 -3.03 6.94
C SER A 382 -19.75 -3.07 5.42
N LEU A 383 -18.59 -2.88 4.77
CA LEU A 383 -18.48 -2.96 3.31
C LEU A 383 -18.83 -4.36 2.80
N ARG A 384 -18.35 -5.42 3.47
CA ARG A 384 -18.64 -6.82 3.12
C ARG A 384 -20.15 -7.11 3.07
N GLU A 385 -20.91 -6.58 4.03
CA GLU A 385 -22.37 -6.79 4.11
C GLU A 385 -23.17 -5.80 3.23
N PHE A 386 -22.63 -4.61 2.98
CA PHE A 386 -23.30 -3.58 2.18
C PHE A 386 -23.17 -3.80 0.67
N ALA A 387 -21.97 -4.10 0.17
CA ALA A 387 -21.71 -4.23 -1.27
C ALA A 387 -22.61 -5.27 -1.98
N PRO A 388 -22.95 -6.43 -1.39
CA PRO A 388 -23.89 -7.40 -1.97
C PRO A 388 -25.32 -6.88 -2.19
N LEU A 389 -25.73 -5.80 -1.52
CA LEU A 389 -27.09 -5.24 -1.64
C LEU A 389 -27.22 -4.31 -2.85
N LEU A 390 -26.10 -3.80 -3.37
CA LEU A 390 -26.09 -2.76 -4.37
C LEU A 390 -26.55 -3.25 -5.75
N PHE A 391 -27.22 -2.35 -6.47
CA PHE A 391 -27.55 -2.48 -7.89
C PHE A 391 -28.36 -3.73 -8.25
N GLY A 392 -29.22 -4.21 -7.34
CA GLY A 392 -30.23 -5.23 -7.64
C GLY A 392 -29.74 -6.68 -7.64
N HIS A 393 -28.71 -7.03 -6.87
CA HIS A 393 -28.42 -8.45 -6.56
C HIS A 393 -29.46 -9.05 -5.59
N ALA A 394 -30.09 -8.22 -4.75
CA ALA A 394 -31.10 -8.63 -3.76
C ALA A 394 -32.42 -9.18 -4.35
N ALA A 395 -32.62 -9.18 -5.67
CA ALA A 395 -33.83 -9.73 -6.30
C ALA A 395 -33.86 -11.28 -6.38
N ASN A 396 -32.82 -12.01 -5.94
CA ASN A 396 -32.79 -13.48 -6.02
C ASN A 396 -32.19 -14.22 -4.80
N VAL A 397 -32.05 -13.59 -3.63
CA VAL A 397 -31.52 -14.25 -2.42
C VAL A 397 -32.63 -14.44 -1.38
N ASN A 398 -33.69 -15.14 -1.77
CA ASN A 398 -34.67 -15.73 -0.84
C ASN A 398 -34.88 -17.21 -1.18
N ALA A 399 -33.79 -17.98 -1.08
CA ALA A 399 -33.83 -19.44 -0.91
C ALA A 399 -32.45 -19.92 -0.42
N ASN A 400 -32.45 -20.66 0.68
CA ASN A 400 -31.31 -21.36 1.32
C ASN A 400 -30.51 -20.59 2.39
N SER A 401 -31.18 -20.19 3.46
CA SER A 401 -30.60 -20.37 4.80
C SER A 401 -30.91 -21.80 5.25
N ASP A 402 -29.92 -22.69 5.16
CA ASP A 402 -29.75 -23.95 5.92
C ASP A 402 -28.91 -24.94 5.09
N ALA A 403 -27.58 -24.77 5.08
CA ALA A 403 -26.65 -25.87 4.80
C ALA A 403 -25.19 -25.49 5.11
N GLN A 404 -24.55 -26.39 5.86
CA GLN A 404 -23.12 -26.71 5.85
C GLN A 404 -22.19 -25.94 6.79
N GLN A 405 -22.35 -26.27 8.07
CA GLN A 405 -21.22 -26.70 8.90
C GLN A 405 -20.66 -28.05 8.39
N ALA A 406 -19.36 -28.25 8.58
CA ALA A 406 -18.54 -29.47 8.44
C ALA A 406 -17.85 -29.68 7.07
N ASP A 407 -16.56 -29.34 6.99
CA ASP A 407 -15.47 -30.32 6.92
C ASP A 407 -14.10 -29.62 6.89
N ALA A 408 -13.27 -29.84 7.92
CA ALA A 408 -11.83 -29.59 7.86
C ALA A 408 -11.12 -30.45 8.92
N GLN A 409 -10.48 -31.53 8.49
CA GLN A 409 -9.45 -32.21 9.28
C GLN A 409 -8.46 -32.97 8.38
N GLN A 410 -7.18 -32.78 8.72
CA GLN A 410 -5.98 -33.58 8.45
C GLN A 410 -5.17 -33.37 7.16
N ALA A 411 -3.94 -32.82 7.31
CA ALA A 411 -2.68 -33.56 7.09
C ALA A 411 -1.41 -32.77 7.55
N ASP A 412 -0.79 -33.27 8.64
CA ASP A 412 0.65 -33.50 8.92
C ASP A 412 1.74 -32.80 8.07
N ALA A 413 2.75 -32.10 8.61
CA ALA A 413 3.83 -32.45 9.57
C ALA A 413 5.03 -33.24 8.95
N ASP A 414 6.13 -32.52 8.63
CA ASP A 414 7.54 -32.88 8.92
C ASP A 414 8.55 -31.95 8.22
N ALA A 415 9.37 -31.20 8.98
CA ALA A 415 10.62 -30.59 8.49
C ALA A 415 11.68 -30.52 9.62
N PRO A 416 12.97 -30.83 9.37
CA PRO A 416 14.02 -30.89 10.40
C PRO A 416 14.65 -29.51 10.70
N PRO A 417 15.38 -29.32 11.82
CA PRO A 417 15.73 -28.00 12.33
C PRO A 417 16.96 -27.37 11.63
N ALA A 418 16.89 -26.06 11.41
CA ALA A 418 17.96 -25.25 10.83
C ALA A 418 19.09 -24.95 11.83
N GLY A 419 20.34 -25.15 11.38
CA GLY A 419 21.55 -24.81 12.11
C GLY A 419 21.87 -23.31 12.13
N ARG A 420 22.53 -22.87 13.20
CA ARG A 420 23.01 -21.50 13.48
C ARG A 420 23.82 -20.88 12.33
N ARG A 421 23.61 -19.58 12.07
CA ARG A 421 24.51 -18.73 11.24
C ARG A 421 25.25 -17.65 12.07
N PRO A 422 26.45 -17.21 11.64
CA PRO A 422 27.37 -16.37 12.42
C PRO A 422 27.25 -14.86 12.10
N GLY A 423 27.79 -14.02 12.99
CA GLY A 423 27.56 -12.56 13.07
C GLY A 423 28.15 -11.65 11.97
N ARG A 424 27.67 -10.40 11.99
CA ARG A 424 27.94 -9.28 11.06
C ARG A 424 29.46 -9.01 10.88
N ARG A 425 29.91 -8.97 9.62
CA ARG A 425 31.21 -8.41 9.21
C ARG A 425 31.09 -6.89 9.01
N GLN A 426 32.02 -6.11 9.56
CA GLN A 426 32.20 -4.69 9.23
C GLN A 426 32.58 -4.55 7.74
N GLN A 427 31.92 -3.65 7.01
CA GLN A 427 32.29 -3.34 5.63
C GLN A 427 33.63 -2.58 5.59
N PRO A 428 34.54 -2.89 4.64
CA PRO A 428 35.78 -2.14 4.46
C PRO A 428 35.52 -0.69 4.02
N PRO A 429 36.44 0.25 4.29
CA PRO A 429 36.29 1.65 3.88
C PRO A 429 36.22 1.79 2.35
N ILE A 430 35.42 2.76 1.88
CA ILE A 430 35.27 3.08 0.46
C ILE A 430 36.58 3.70 -0.05
N VAL A 431 37.07 3.21 -1.20
CA VAL A 431 38.28 3.70 -1.88
C VAL A 431 37.90 4.11 -3.29
N LEU A 432 38.13 5.37 -3.64
CA LEU A 432 37.87 5.91 -4.98
C LEU A 432 39.12 5.77 -5.87
N ASN A 433 38.91 5.30 -7.09
CA ASN A 433 39.89 5.29 -8.18
C ASN A 433 39.90 6.64 -8.90
N PRO A 434 40.97 6.98 -9.65
CA PRO A 434 41.06 8.25 -10.38
C PRO A 434 39.95 8.51 -11.40
N ASP A 435 39.33 7.45 -11.93
CA ASP A 435 38.23 7.49 -12.91
C ASP A 435 36.84 7.29 -12.27
N ASP A 436 36.74 7.24 -10.94
CA ASP A 436 35.48 7.28 -10.21
C ASP A 436 34.95 8.72 -10.14
N VAL A 437 34.49 9.21 -11.27
CA VAL A 437 34.00 10.57 -11.45
C VAL A 437 32.64 10.60 -12.16
N PRO A 438 31.87 11.69 -12.06
CA PRO A 438 30.61 11.80 -12.78
C PRO A 438 30.83 11.83 -14.31
N ALA A 439 30.35 10.81 -15.04
CA ALA A 439 30.32 10.82 -16.51
C ALA A 439 29.26 11.76 -17.12
N VAL A 440 28.27 12.18 -16.33
CA VAL A 440 27.21 13.12 -16.69
C VAL A 440 27.05 14.12 -15.56
N PRO A 441 26.56 15.35 -15.82
CA PRO A 441 26.33 16.32 -14.76
C PRO A 441 25.19 15.86 -13.84
N GLU A 442 25.08 16.47 -12.66
CA GLU A 442 23.90 16.34 -11.82
C GLU A 442 22.63 16.74 -12.60
N PRO A 443 21.52 15.98 -12.48
CA PRO A 443 20.25 16.40 -13.03
C PRO A 443 19.78 17.75 -12.49
N PRO A 444 18.93 18.48 -13.23
CA PRO A 444 18.22 19.63 -12.68
C PRO A 444 17.40 19.25 -11.43
N ALA A 445 17.12 20.21 -10.55
CA ALA A 445 16.16 19.97 -9.48
C ALA A 445 14.75 19.72 -10.06
N GLY A 446 13.93 18.94 -9.36
CA GLY A 446 12.55 18.67 -9.74
C GLY A 446 12.39 17.83 -11.01
N ILE A 447 13.30 16.89 -11.27
CA ILE A 447 13.22 15.97 -12.43
C ILE A 447 11.99 15.07 -12.40
N ASP A 448 11.52 14.73 -11.20
CA ASP A 448 10.37 13.87 -10.89
C ASP A 448 9.23 14.65 -10.19
N GLU A 449 9.25 15.98 -10.29
CA GLU A 449 8.13 16.82 -9.86
C GLU A 449 7.06 16.88 -10.95
N GLU A 450 5.81 17.02 -10.52
CA GLU A 450 4.67 17.19 -11.41
C GLU A 450 4.79 18.52 -12.17
N LYS A 451 4.53 18.48 -13.49
CA LYS A 451 4.51 19.64 -14.38
C LYS A 451 3.26 19.57 -15.25
N ASP A 452 2.84 20.72 -15.77
CA ASP A 452 1.74 20.82 -16.74
C ASP A 452 2.18 20.30 -18.11
N VAL A 453 2.24 18.97 -18.24
CA VAL A 453 2.60 18.22 -19.45
C VAL A 453 1.61 17.06 -19.64
N PRO A 454 1.48 16.48 -20.85
CA PRO A 454 0.70 15.27 -21.03
C PRO A 454 1.21 14.15 -20.11
N HIS A 455 0.29 13.44 -19.46
CA HIS A 455 0.61 12.39 -18.50
C HIS A 455 0.31 10.99 -19.05
N GLY A 456 1.21 10.06 -18.76
CA GLY A 456 1.02 8.64 -19.00
C GLY A 456 0.11 7.99 -17.98
N THR A 457 -0.10 6.68 -18.11
CA THR A 457 -0.88 5.90 -17.13
C THR A 457 0.06 4.94 -16.41
N LEU A 458 -0.02 4.91 -15.08
CA LEU A 458 0.63 3.91 -14.24
C LEU A 458 -0.44 2.99 -13.68
N GLU A 459 -0.31 1.69 -13.93
CA GLU A 459 -1.26 0.68 -13.49
C GLU A 459 -0.56 -0.52 -12.85
N MET A 460 -1.29 -1.23 -12.00
CA MET A 460 -0.82 -2.45 -11.35
C MET A 460 -1.53 -3.63 -11.98
N ILE A 461 -0.79 -4.51 -12.65
CA ILE A 461 -1.36 -5.69 -13.30
C ILE A 461 -0.91 -6.98 -12.59
N SER A 462 -1.74 -8.01 -12.70
CA SER A 462 -1.42 -9.37 -12.26
C SER A 462 -1.13 -10.28 -13.45
N TYR A 463 -0.16 -11.20 -13.35
CA TYR A 463 0.16 -12.19 -14.38
C TYR A 463 0.38 -13.57 -13.77
N GLU A 464 0.02 -14.60 -14.54
CA GLU A 464 0.28 -15.99 -14.17
C GLU A 464 1.76 -16.30 -14.37
N SER A 465 2.51 -16.50 -13.28
CA SER A 465 3.89 -16.98 -13.36
C SER A 465 3.90 -18.50 -13.35
N LYS A 466 4.16 -19.10 -14.51
CA LYS A 466 4.33 -20.56 -14.60
C LYS A 466 5.65 -21.01 -14.00
N SER A 467 6.67 -20.15 -14.03
CA SER A 467 7.98 -20.42 -13.43
C SER A 467 7.88 -20.52 -11.92
N VAL A 468 7.00 -19.73 -11.29
CA VAL A 468 6.79 -19.74 -9.84
C VAL A 468 5.63 -20.65 -9.43
N GLY A 469 4.61 -20.80 -10.28
CA GLY A 469 3.40 -21.56 -9.96
C GLY A 469 2.33 -20.74 -9.23
N THR A 470 2.37 -19.41 -9.34
CA THR A 470 1.39 -18.50 -8.70
C THR A 470 1.15 -17.24 -9.54
N THR A 471 0.07 -16.52 -9.23
CA THR A 471 -0.21 -15.20 -9.79
C THR A 471 0.67 -14.16 -9.11
N ARG A 472 1.37 -13.35 -9.89
CA ARG A 472 2.30 -12.33 -9.41
C ARG A 472 1.93 -10.95 -9.95
N LYS A 473 2.46 -9.89 -9.36
CA LYS A 473 2.12 -8.50 -9.70
C LYS A 473 3.30 -7.74 -10.31
N MET A 474 2.99 -6.74 -11.13
CA MET A 474 3.95 -5.77 -11.65
C MET A 474 3.25 -4.43 -11.91
N GLN A 475 3.97 -3.33 -11.70
CA GLN A 475 3.51 -2.04 -12.20
C GLN A 475 3.90 -1.86 -13.66
N VAL A 476 3.01 -1.26 -14.45
CA VAL A 476 3.27 -0.90 -15.85
C VAL A 476 2.94 0.57 -16.07
N TYR A 477 3.89 1.30 -16.63
CA TYR A 477 3.70 2.66 -17.12
C TYR A 477 3.54 2.64 -18.64
N THR A 478 2.48 3.26 -19.15
CA THR A 478 2.29 3.57 -20.57
C THR A 478 2.46 5.07 -20.80
N PRO A 479 3.13 5.49 -21.89
CA PRO A 479 3.46 6.90 -22.11
C PRO A 479 2.20 7.72 -22.46
N PRO A 480 2.24 9.06 -22.32
CA PRO A 480 1.15 9.92 -22.73
C PRO A 480 0.76 9.67 -24.19
N GLY A 481 -0.53 9.46 -24.43
CA GLY A 481 -1.05 9.17 -25.78
C GLY A 481 -0.79 7.74 -26.26
N TYR A 482 -0.51 6.80 -25.36
CA TYR A 482 -0.45 5.37 -25.68
C TYR A 482 -1.70 4.90 -26.44
N THR A 483 -1.50 4.12 -27.50
CA THR A 483 -2.56 3.48 -28.28
C THR A 483 -2.10 2.10 -28.75
N GLU A 484 -3.04 1.19 -28.98
CA GLU A 484 -2.72 -0.15 -29.46
C GLU A 484 -2.19 -0.16 -30.92
N GLU A 485 -2.47 0.88 -31.72
CA GLU A 485 -1.98 0.96 -33.11
C GLU A 485 -0.48 1.28 -33.20
N THR A 486 0.11 1.84 -32.15
CA THR A 486 1.53 2.20 -32.10
C THR A 486 2.28 1.17 -31.26
N LYS A 487 3.40 0.67 -31.79
CA LYS A 487 4.27 -0.29 -31.11
C LYS A 487 5.35 0.49 -30.34
N TYR A 488 5.47 0.27 -29.03
CA TYR A 488 6.39 0.98 -28.13
C TYR A 488 7.58 0.11 -27.70
N PRO A 489 8.77 0.68 -27.53
CA PRO A 489 9.88 -0.02 -26.86
C PRO A 489 9.60 -0.19 -25.36
N VAL A 490 10.26 -1.16 -24.73
CA VAL A 490 9.98 -1.57 -23.34
C VAL A 490 11.23 -1.53 -22.48
N LEU A 491 11.14 -0.86 -21.33
CA LEU A 491 12.13 -0.92 -20.25
C LEU A 491 11.59 -1.77 -19.11
N TYR A 492 12.29 -2.85 -18.77
CA TYR A 492 12.07 -3.61 -17.54
C TYR A 492 12.96 -3.03 -16.43
N LEU A 493 12.36 -2.60 -15.32
CA LEU A 493 13.00 -1.80 -14.29
C LEU A 493 12.88 -2.48 -12.91
N LEU A 494 13.98 -3.07 -12.44
CA LEU A 494 14.03 -3.98 -11.31
C LEU A 494 14.34 -3.29 -9.99
N HIS A 495 13.63 -3.67 -8.93
CA HIS A 495 13.76 -3.12 -7.58
C HIS A 495 14.92 -3.75 -6.79
N GLY A 496 15.26 -3.18 -5.63
CA GLY A 496 16.32 -3.60 -4.71
C GLY A 496 15.93 -4.74 -3.77
N ILE A 497 16.89 -5.24 -2.97
CA ILE A 497 16.71 -6.46 -2.18
C ILE A 497 15.56 -6.35 -1.17
N GLY A 498 15.28 -5.13 -0.70
CA GLY A 498 14.25 -4.77 0.27
C GLY A 498 12.89 -4.41 -0.34
N GLY A 499 12.84 -4.06 -1.63
CA GLY A 499 11.65 -3.56 -2.29
C GLY A 499 10.71 -4.62 -2.85
N ASP A 500 9.81 -4.10 -3.69
CA ASP A 500 8.74 -4.75 -4.44
C ASP A 500 8.51 -3.97 -5.76
N GLU A 501 7.51 -4.37 -6.54
CA GLU A 501 7.09 -3.75 -7.81
C GLU A 501 6.72 -2.25 -7.73
N THR A 502 6.59 -1.68 -6.52
CA THR A 502 6.24 -0.26 -6.30
C THR A 502 7.43 0.59 -5.84
N GLU A 503 8.60 -0.01 -5.61
CA GLU A 503 9.75 0.69 -5.02
C GLU A 503 10.23 1.87 -5.87
N TRP A 504 10.24 1.69 -7.20
CA TRP A 504 10.60 2.77 -8.11
C TRP A 504 9.63 3.94 -8.03
N GLN A 505 8.33 3.69 -7.83
CA GLN A 505 7.34 4.74 -7.60
C GLN A 505 7.62 5.52 -6.31
N ARG A 506 7.97 4.82 -5.22
CA ARG A 506 8.30 5.46 -3.94
C ARG A 506 9.58 6.30 -3.99
N PHE A 507 10.56 5.93 -4.83
CA PHE A 507 11.88 6.57 -4.83
C PHE A 507 12.10 7.58 -5.96
N ALA A 508 11.47 7.39 -7.12
CA ALA A 508 11.81 8.15 -8.32
C ALA A 508 10.62 8.69 -9.12
N HIS A 509 9.37 8.38 -8.74
CA HIS A 509 8.15 8.70 -9.50
C HIS A 509 8.36 8.58 -11.03
N PRO A 510 8.73 7.39 -11.54
CA PRO A 510 9.12 7.19 -12.93
C PRO A 510 8.07 7.68 -13.93
N ASN A 511 6.79 7.68 -13.57
CA ASN A 511 5.72 8.27 -14.39
C ASN A 511 5.95 9.77 -14.62
N LEU A 512 6.14 10.56 -13.56
CA LEU A 512 6.37 12.01 -13.66
C LEU A 512 7.70 12.32 -14.35
N LEU A 513 8.74 11.56 -14.01
CA LEU A 513 10.06 11.68 -14.63
C LEU A 513 9.99 11.45 -16.14
N LEU A 514 9.29 10.40 -16.59
CA LEU A 514 9.16 10.08 -18.01
C LEU A 514 8.23 11.04 -18.74
N ASP A 515 7.09 11.41 -18.15
CA ASP A 515 6.18 12.40 -18.74
C ASP A 515 6.91 13.71 -19.04
N ASN A 516 7.69 14.19 -18.07
CA ASN A 516 8.54 15.38 -18.21
C ASN A 516 9.56 15.21 -19.35
N LEU A 517 10.28 14.10 -19.39
CA LEU A 517 11.31 13.87 -20.41
C LEU A 517 10.72 13.65 -21.80
N ILE A 518 9.56 13.00 -21.93
CA ILE A 518 8.85 12.79 -23.18
C ILE A 518 8.31 14.12 -23.71
N ALA A 519 7.69 14.93 -22.84
CA ALA A 519 7.21 16.26 -23.22
C ALA A 519 8.34 17.22 -23.62
N GLU A 520 9.52 17.09 -23.00
CA GLU A 520 10.74 17.83 -23.38
C GLU A 520 11.42 17.27 -24.65
N GLY A 521 10.94 16.15 -25.20
CA GLY A 521 11.52 15.48 -26.36
C GLY A 521 12.89 14.83 -26.09
N LYS A 522 13.21 14.58 -24.81
CA LYS A 522 14.49 14.02 -24.35
C LYS A 522 14.46 12.51 -24.16
N ALA A 523 13.28 11.92 -23.99
CA ALA A 523 13.07 10.48 -23.99
C ALA A 523 12.05 10.11 -25.07
N VAL A 524 12.21 8.94 -25.68
CA VAL A 524 11.19 8.41 -26.58
C VAL A 524 9.99 7.92 -25.76
N PRO A 525 8.75 7.99 -26.28
CA PRO A 525 7.62 7.30 -25.66
C PRO A 525 7.92 5.80 -25.53
N MET A 526 7.86 5.26 -24.33
CA MET A 526 8.19 3.87 -24.02
C MET A 526 7.30 3.33 -22.91
N ILE A 527 7.12 2.01 -22.88
CA ILE A 527 6.48 1.31 -21.76
C ILE A 527 7.55 0.99 -20.72
N VAL A 528 7.23 1.17 -19.44
CA VAL A 528 8.10 0.76 -18.34
C VAL A 528 7.41 -0.26 -17.47
N VAL A 529 8.05 -1.43 -17.30
CA VAL A 529 7.53 -2.56 -16.55
C VAL A 529 8.37 -2.73 -15.29
N MET A 530 7.74 -2.69 -14.13
CA MET A 530 8.37 -2.80 -12.82
C MET A 530 7.86 -4.06 -12.12
N PRO A 531 8.44 -5.23 -12.42
CA PRO A 531 8.04 -6.50 -11.80
C PRO A 531 8.67 -6.69 -10.42
N ASN A 532 8.07 -7.55 -9.61
CA ASN A 532 8.71 -8.04 -8.39
C ASN A 532 9.86 -9.01 -8.76
N GLY A 533 11.09 -8.64 -8.41
CA GLY A 533 12.31 -9.39 -8.76
C GLY A 533 12.58 -10.64 -7.91
N ARG A 534 11.64 -11.06 -7.04
CA ARG A 534 11.77 -12.25 -6.20
C ARG A 534 10.79 -13.35 -6.64
N ALA A 535 11.21 -14.21 -7.57
CA ALA A 535 10.36 -15.29 -8.06
C ALA A 535 10.24 -16.44 -7.04
N GLN A 536 9.22 -16.38 -6.18
CA GLN A 536 8.82 -17.44 -5.26
C GLN A 536 7.33 -17.28 -4.89
N GLU A 537 6.65 -18.35 -4.45
CA GLU A 537 5.19 -18.32 -4.18
C GLU A 537 4.79 -17.22 -3.20
N ASN A 538 5.56 -17.06 -2.12
CA ASN A 538 5.46 -15.88 -1.25
C ASN A 538 6.56 -14.89 -1.61
N ASP A 539 6.38 -14.11 -2.67
CA ASP A 539 7.34 -13.08 -3.10
C ASP A 539 7.35 -11.83 -2.20
N ARG A 540 6.66 -11.91 -1.05
CA ARG A 540 6.93 -11.05 0.09
C ARG A 540 8.30 -11.32 0.68
N ALA A 541 8.64 -10.39 1.54
CA ALA A 541 9.95 -9.88 1.75
C ALA A 541 10.47 -10.39 3.11
N GLU A 542 10.13 -11.62 3.47
CA GLU A 542 10.15 -12.09 4.85
C GLU A 542 11.48 -12.77 5.25
N GLY A 543 11.83 -12.72 6.54
CA GLY A 543 13.00 -13.41 7.10
C GLY A 543 14.37 -12.88 6.67
N ASP A 544 15.38 -13.76 6.58
CA ASP A 544 16.70 -13.40 6.01
C ASP A 544 16.54 -13.16 4.51
N VAL A 545 16.43 -11.90 4.12
CA VAL A 545 16.27 -11.47 2.71
C VAL A 545 17.42 -11.95 1.81
N PHE A 546 18.59 -12.25 2.39
CA PHE A 546 19.71 -12.85 1.68
C PHE A 546 19.57 -14.38 1.51
N ALA A 547 18.68 -15.03 2.27
CA ALA A 547 18.29 -16.42 2.08
C ALA A 547 17.35 -16.61 0.88
N SER A 548 16.70 -15.54 0.39
CA SER A 548 15.95 -15.51 -0.88
C SER A 548 16.85 -15.44 -2.12
N ALA A 549 18.18 -15.56 -1.98
CA ALA A 549 19.11 -15.63 -3.12
C ALA A 549 18.70 -16.62 -4.23
N PRO A 550 18.15 -17.81 -3.91
CA PRO A 550 17.60 -18.70 -4.94
C PRO A 550 16.43 -18.07 -5.71
N ALA A 551 15.53 -17.35 -5.03
CA ALA A 551 14.37 -16.69 -5.66
C ALA A 551 14.78 -15.49 -6.53
N PHE A 552 15.85 -14.77 -6.17
CA PHE A 552 16.41 -13.72 -7.02
C PHE A 552 17.05 -14.28 -8.29
N ALA A 553 17.64 -15.48 -8.20
CA ALA A 553 18.16 -16.18 -9.37
C ALA A 553 17.03 -16.76 -10.23
N ALA A 554 16.00 -17.34 -9.60
CA ALA A 554 14.82 -17.87 -10.28
C ALA A 554 14.04 -16.79 -11.04
N PHE A 555 14.17 -15.51 -10.66
CA PHE A 555 13.53 -14.42 -11.38
C PHE A 555 14.02 -14.24 -12.81
N GLU A 556 15.20 -14.78 -13.18
CA GLU A 556 15.65 -14.83 -14.56
C GLU A 556 14.66 -15.61 -15.44
N ASP A 557 14.23 -16.79 -14.99
CA ASP A 557 13.27 -17.63 -15.72
C ASP A 557 11.89 -17.00 -15.77
N ASP A 558 11.43 -16.43 -14.65
CA ASP A 558 10.14 -15.72 -14.58
C ASP A 558 10.11 -14.48 -15.49
N LEU A 559 11.20 -13.69 -15.52
CA LEU A 559 11.32 -12.52 -16.41
C LEU A 559 11.19 -12.93 -17.88
N LEU A 560 11.94 -13.95 -18.29
CA LEU A 560 12.04 -14.36 -19.69
C LEU A 560 10.80 -15.14 -20.17
N ASN A 561 10.25 -16.01 -19.33
CA ASN A 561 9.21 -16.95 -19.74
C ASN A 561 7.80 -16.53 -19.34
N ASP A 562 7.63 -15.63 -18.38
CA ASP A 562 6.31 -15.22 -17.89
C ASP A 562 6.08 -13.70 -18.04
N VAL A 563 6.98 -12.86 -17.49
CA VAL A 563 6.80 -11.40 -17.50
C VAL A 563 6.85 -10.82 -18.92
N ILE A 564 7.90 -11.12 -19.70
CA ILE A 564 8.02 -10.62 -21.08
C ILE A 564 6.81 -11.07 -21.93
N PRO A 565 6.44 -12.37 -21.97
CA PRO A 565 5.24 -12.80 -22.70
C PRO A 565 3.94 -12.17 -22.21
N ALA A 566 3.76 -11.99 -20.90
CA ALA A 566 2.57 -11.32 -20.36
C ALA A 566 2.47 -9.88 -20.88
N ILE A 567 3.57 -9.13 -20.89
CA ILE A 567 3.60 -7.78 -21.43
C ILE A 567 3.37 -7.76 -22.95
N GLU A 568 4.00 -8.65 -23.70
CA GLU A 568 3.86 -8.72 -25.17
C GLU A 568 2.46 -9.11 -25.63
N SER A 569 1.70 -9.82 -24.80
CA SER A 569 0.33 -10.21 -25.08
C SER A 569 -0.71 -9.14 -24.74
N ARG A 570 -0.40 -8.22 -23.81
CA ARG A 570 -1.34 -7.20 -23.31
C ARG A 570 -1.08 -5.82 -23.87
N TYR A 571 0.17 -5.49 -24.21
CA TYR A 571 0.55 -4.16 -24.64
C TYR A 571 1.10 -4.16 -26.08
N SER A 572 0.94 -3.03 -26.78
CA SER A 572 1.47 -2.86 -28.13
C SER A 572 2.97 -2.57 -28.07
N VAL A 573 3.76 -3.66 -28.07
CA VAL A 573 5.21 -3.59 -27.87
C VAL A 573 6.03 -3.96 -29.10
N GLN A 574 7.20 -3.35 -29.21
CA GLN A 574 8.29 -3.77 -30.10
C GLN A 574 9.07 -4.90 -29.40
N ALA A 575 8.78 -6.14 -29.79
CA ALA A 575 9.24 -7.36 -29.11
C ALA A 575 10.67 -7.81 -29.48
N ASP A 576 11.41 -7.04 -30.27
CA ASP A 576 12.79 -7.38 -30.61
C ASP A 576 13.79 -6.77 -29.62
N ARG A 577 15.01 -7.33 -29.60
CA ARG A 577 16.06 -6.92 -28.66
C ARG A 577 16.46 -5.44 -28.76
N GLU A 578 16.36 -4.85 -29.96
CA GLU A 578 16.78 -3.47 -30.19
C GLU A 578 15.85 -2.49 -29.48
N HIS A 579 14.66 -2.96 -29.07
CA HIS A 579 13.62 -2.19 -28.40
C HIS A 579 13.30 -2.73 -27.00
N ARG A 580 14.19 -3.57 -26.44
CA ARG A 580 14.07 -4.11 -25.08
C ARG A 580 15.25 -3.70 -24.20
N ALA A 581 14.96 -2.99 -23.12
CA ALA A 581 15.91 -2.54 -22.12
C ALA A 581 15.68 -3.22 -20.76
N LEU A 582 16.75 -3.40 -19.99
CA LEU A 582 16.70 -3.93 -18.64
C LEU A 582 17.58 -3.09 -17.71
N ALA A 583 17.02 -2.56 -16.63
CA ALA A 583 17.78 -1.83 -15.63
C ALA A 583 17.29 -2.11 -14.21
N GLY A 584 18.05 -1.69 -13.19
CA GLY A 584 17.58 -1.79 -11.81
C GLY A 584 18.52 -1.18 -10.77
N LEU A 585 18.03 -1.10 -9.53
CA LEU A 585 18.76 -0.57 -8.38
C LEU A 585 19.22 -1.68 -7.43
N SER A 586 20.39 -1.55 -6.83
CA SER A 586 20.89 -2.47 -5.79
C SER A 586 20.88 -3.95 -6.22
N MET A 587 20.02 -4.78 -5.63
CA MET A 587 19.78 -6.16 -6.10
C MET A 587 19.31 -6.21 -7.55
N GLY A 588 18.31 -5.41 -7.91
CA GLY A 588 17.80 -5.25 -9.27
C GLY A 588 18.88 -4.75 -10.21
N GLY A 589 19.82 -3.93 -9.74
CA GLY A 589 21.00 -3.51 -10.50
C GLY A 589 21.97 -4.67 -10.76
N GLY A 590 22.14 -5.57 -9.80
CA GLY A 590 22.89 -6.81 -9.99
C GLY A 590 22.17 -7.80 -10.91
N GLN A 591 20.85 -7.93 -10.78
CA GLN A 591 20.01 -8.76 -11.65
C GLN A 591 20.02 -8.25 -13.10
N ALA A 592 19.86 -6.94 -13.30
CA ALA A 592 19.88 -6.32 -14.62
C ALA A 592 21.20 -6.59 -15.35
N LEU A 593 22.33 -6.49 -14.64
CA LEU A 593 23.63 -6.86 -15.20
C LEU A 593 23.70 -8.37 -15.49
N ASN A 594 23.33 -9.22 -14.53
CA ASN A 594 23.42 -10.68 -14.66
C ASN A 594 22.57 -11.23 -15.81
N PHE A 595 21.33 -10.77 -15.94
CA PHE A 595 20.36 -11.27 -16.92
C PHE A 595 20.58 -10.57 -18.25
N GLY A 596 20.73 -9.24 -18.25
CA GLY A 596 20.94 -8.49 -19.48
C GLY A 596 22.19 -8.97 -20.23
N LEU A 597 23.33 -9.09 -19.54
CA LEU A 597 24.59 -9.50 -20.18
C LEU A 597 24.64 -11.01 -20.44
N GLY A 598 23.79 -11.80 -19.77
CA GLY A 598 23.59 -13.22 -20.03
C GLY A 598 22.71 -13.51 -21.26
N HIS A 599 21.86 -12.56 -21.65
CA HIS A 599 20.86 -12.71 -22.71
C HIS A 599 20.94 -11.54 -23.71
N LEU A 600 22.12 -11.37 -24.32
CA LEU A 600 22.36 -10.33 -25.33
C LEU A 600 21.46 -10.47 -26.56
N ASP A 601 20.97 -11.66 -26.85
CA ASP A 601 19.97 -11.94 -27.89
C ASP A 601 18.57 -11.38 -27.54
N THR A 602 18.32 -11.08 -26.27
CA THR A 602 17.04 -10.57 -25.74
C THR A 602 17.09 -9.08 -25.39
N PHE A 603 18.20 -8.59 -24.84
CA PHE A 603 18.37 -7.21 -24.39
C PHE A 603 19.54 -6.51 -25.08
N ALA A 604 19.29 -5.29 -25.57
CA ALA A 604 20.35 -4.46 -26.17
C ALA A 604 20.78 -3.28 -25.28
N TRP A 605 20.00 -2.95 -24.25
CA TRP A 605 20.21 -1.79 -23.39
C TRP A 605 20.15 -2.20 -21.92
N ILE A 606 21.25 -2.03 -21.19
CA ILE A 606 21.38 -2.58 -19.83
C ILE A 606 21.86 -1.49 -18.86
N GLY A 607 21.23 -1.39 -17.69
CA GLY A 607 21.58 -0.43 -16.64
C GLY A 607 21.70 -1.05 -15.25
N GLY A 608 22.87 -0.94 -14.61
CA GLY A 608 23.07 -1.32 -13.22
C GLY A 608 23.36 -0.10 -12.35
N PHE A 609 22.48 0.19 -11.38
CA PHE A 609 22.64 1.29 -10.42
C PHE A 609 22.92 0.72 -9.02
N SER A 610 24.02 1.14 -8.39
CA SER A 610 24.47 0.61 -7.09
C SER A 610 24.46 -0.92 -6.96
N SER A 611 24.88 -1.65 -8.00
CA SER A 611 24.72 -3.11 -8.10
C SER A 611 25.23 -3.88 -6.88
N ALA A 612 24.37 -4.77 -6.35
CA ALA A 612 24.63 -5.53 -5.12
C ALA A 612 25.47 -6.80 -5.33
N PRO A 613 25.93 -7.48 -4.26
CA PRO A 613 26.85 -8.63 -4.36
C PRO A 613 26.30 -9.87 -5.06
N ASN A 614 25.01 -9.89 -5.42
CA ASN A 614 24.44 -10.90 -6.33
C ASN A 614 24.96 -10.75 -7.77
N THR A 615 25.61 -9.64 -8.12
CA THR A 615 26.30 -9.45 -9.40
C THR A 615 27.42 -10.49 -9.55
N LYS A 616 27.39 -11.24 -10.66
CA LYS A 616 28.42 -12.25 -10.97
C LYS A 616 29.81 -11.59 -11.08
N PRO A 617 30.90 -12.33 -10.78
CA PRO A 617 32.25 -11.85 -11.06
C PRO A 617 32.38 -11.38 -12.53
N PRO A 618 33.12 -10.31 -12.83
CA PRO A 618 33.06 -9.68 -14.16
C PRO A 618 33.35 -10.62 -15.35
N ALA A 619 34.24 -11.60 -15.19
CA ALA A 619 34.55 -12.59 -16.23
C ALA A 619 33.41 -13.60 -16.46
N GLU A 620 32.57 -13.86 -15.47
CA GLU A 620 31.35 -14.68 -15.59
C GLU A 620 30.16 -13.84 -16.08
N LEU A 621 30.16 -12.55 -15.76
CA LEU A 621 29.16 -11.58 -16.18
C LEU A 621 29.23 -11.29 -17.68
N VAL A 622 30.46 -11.18 -18.22
CA VAL A 622 30.72 -10.97 -19.65
C VAL A 622 31.72 -12.03 -20.13
N PRO A 623 31.26 -13.28 -20.34
CA PRO A 623 32.11 -14.39 -20.77
C PRO A 623 32.57 -14.25 -22.23
N ASP A 624 31.80 -13.53 -23.06
CA ASP A 624 32.16 -13.15 -24.42
C ASP A 624 32.15 -11.61 -24.61
N PRO A 625 33.29 -10.94 -24.35
CA PRO A 625 33.40 -9.50 -24.55
C PRO A 625 33.27 -9.05 -26.00
N GLU A 626 33.52 -9.92 -26.99
CA GLU A 626 33.35 -9.57 -28.40
C GLU A 626 31.87 -9.48 -28.76
N ALA A 627 31.06 -10.44 -28.32
CA ALA A 627 29.61 -10.37 -28.45
C ALA A 627 29.06 -9.09 -27.77
N ALA A 628 29.51 -8.81 -26.53
CA ALA A 628 29.09 -7.60 -25.82
C ALA A 628 29.44 -6.30 -26.59
N ARG A 629 30.62 -6.22 -27.22
CA ARG A 629 30.98 -5.06 -28.08
C ARG A 629 30.07 -4.90 -29.29
N GLN A 630 29.67 -6.00 -29.90
CA GLN A 630 28.92 -5.97 -31.16
C GLN A 630 27.43 -5.78 -30.93
N GLU A 631 26.90 -6.35 -29.86
CA GLU A 631 25.46 -6.49 -29.66
C GLU A 631 24.87 -5.43 -28.73
N LEU A 632 25.64 -4.88 -27.77
CA LEU A 632 25.13 -3.85 -26.87
C LEU A 632 24.99 -2.49 -27.55
N LYS A 633 23.86 -1.84 -27.32
CA LYS A 633 23.63 -0.42 -27.68
C LYS A 633 23.98 0.52 -26.54
N LEU A 634 23.71 0.09 -25.32
CA LEU A 634 24.06 0.82 -24.11
C LEU A 634 24.31 -0.15 -22.97
N LEU A 635 25.44 0.05 -22.29
CA LEU A 635 25.69 -0.48 -20.97
C LEU A 635 25.96 0.70 -20.02
N TRP A 636 25.11 0.86 -19.01
CA TRP A 636 25.25 1.88 -17.98
C TRP A 636 25.59 1.23 -16.66
N VAL A 637 26.74 1.59 -16.09
CA VAL A 637 27.18 1.11 -14.78
C VAL A 637 27.37 2.34 -13.89
N ALA A 638 26.63 2.41 -12.79
CA ALA A 638 26.69 3.54 -11.88
C ALA A 638 26.68 3.10 -10.42
N CYS A 639 27.29 3.93 -9.58
CA CYS A 639 27.25 3.81 -8.13
C CYS A 639 27.74 5.10 -7.49
N GLY A 640 27.12 5.53 -6.39
CA GLY A 640 27.56 6.73 -5.67
C GLY A 640 28.92 6.56 -4.98
N SER A 641 29.71 7.64 -4.92
CA SER A 641 31.04 7.65 -4.28
C SER A 641 31.01 7.41 -2.76
N LYS A 642 29.84 7.47 -2.12
CA LYS A 642 29.63 7.17 -0.70
C LYS A 642 28.88 5.84 -0.49
N ASP A 643 28.62 5.10 -1.56
CA ASP A 643 27.95 3.81 -1.49
C ASP A 643 28.93 2.70 -1.06
N GLY A 644 28.56 1.95 -0.01
CA GLY A 644 29.34 0.82 0.49
C GLY A 644 29.48 -0.35 -0.49
N LEU A 645 28.71 -0.33 -1.59
CA LEU A 645 28.72 -1.33 -2.66
C LEU A 645 29.61 -0.94 -3.84
N LEU A 646 30.19 0.28 -3.87
CA LEU A 646 30.96 0.82 -4.99
C LEU A 646 31.98 -0.15 -5.60
N ARG A 647 32.67 -0.95 -4.76
CA ARG A 647 33.66 -1.95 -5.19
C ARG A 647 33.14 -2.96 -6.22
N ILE A 648 31.83 -3.24 -6.21
CA ILE A 648 31.20 -4.20 -7.12
C ILE A 648 31.13 -3.59 -8.51
N SER A 649 30.55 -2.39 -8.62
CA SER A 649 30.46 -1.64 -9.87
C SER A 649 31.84 -1.25 -10.39
N GLN A 650 32.81 -0.90 -9.53
CA GLN A 650 34.22 -0.71 -9.91
C GLN A 650 34.83 -1.97 -10.54
N GLY A 651 34.55 -3.15 -9.98
CA GLY A 651 35.04 -4.41 -10.52
C GLY A 651 34.51 -4.68 -11.93
N VAL A 652 33.22 -4.43 -12.15
CA VAL A 652 32.59 -4.53 -13.48
C VAL A 652 33.21 -3.50 -14.43
N HIS A 653 33.29 -2.22 -14.03
CA HIS A 653 33.92 -1.16 -14.82
C HIS A 653 35.35 -1.51 -15.25
N ALA A 654 36.20 -1.92 -14.30
CA ALA A 654 37.59 -2.25 -14.57
C ALA A 654 37.74 -3.37 -15.60
N TYR A 655 36.91 -4.41 -15.50
CA TYR A 655 36.92 -5.51 -16.46
C TYR A 655 36.41 -5.09 -17.85
N LEU A 656 35.31 -4.36 -17.93
CA LEU A 656 34.77 -3.85 -19.20
C LEU A 656 35.81 -2.96 -19.89
N LYS A 657 36.50 -2.11 -19.14
CA LYS A 657 37.59 -1.26 -19.62
C LYS A 657 38.79 -2.08 -20.09
N GLU A 658 39.20 -3.12 -19.34
CA GLU A 658 40.27 -4.04 -19.75
C GLU A 658 39.93 -4.76 -21.05
N LYS A 659 38.66 -5.15 -21.21
CA LYS A 659 38.18 -5.87 -22.38
C LYS A 659 37.74 -4.99 -23.53
N ASP A 660 37.81 -3.67 -23.42
CA ASP A 660 37.36 -2.73 -24.46
C ASP A 660 35.87 -2.90 -24.82
N VAL A 661 35.02 -3.14 -23.82
CA VAL A 661 33.56 -3.14 -23.99
C VAL A 661 33.03 -1.73 -23.71
N SER A 662 32.31 -1.13 -24.66
CA SER A 662 31.76 0.21 -24.52
C SER A 662 30.72 0.26 -23.39
N HIS A 663 30.88 1.20 -22.45
CA HIS A 663 29.95 1.40 -21.35
C HIS A 663 30.08 2.80 -20.77
N VAL A 664 29.02 3.28 -20.12
CA VAL A 664 29.06 4.45 -19.25
C VAL A 664 29.47 4.00 -17.85
N TRP A 665 30.48 4.65 -17.30
CA TRP A 665 30.86 4.54 -15.89
C TRP A 665 30.55 5.87 -15.20
N HIS A 666 29.56 5.88 -14.32
CA HIS A 666 29.11 7.10 -13.63
C HIS A 666 29.22 6.97 -12.11
N VAL A 667 30.04 7.82 -11.49
CA VAL A 667 30.16 7.90 -10.03
C VAL A 667 29.80 9.30 -9.57
N ASP A 668 28.65 9.44 -8.90
CA ASP A 668 28.18 10.71 -8.37
C ASP A 668 28.55 10.91 -6.87
N GLY A 669 28.06 12.00 -6.28
CA GLY A 669 28.33 12.36 -4.88
C GLY A 669 27.48 11.63 -3.83
N HIS A 670 26.61 10.70 -4.23
CA HIS A 670 25.56 10.12 -3.39
C HIS A 670 25.99 8.81 -2.71
N ALA A 671 25.17 8.31 -1.79
CA ALA A 671 25.37 7.05 -1.09
C ALA A 671 24.46 5.97 -1.70
N HIS A 672 24.24 4.87 -0.97
CA HIS A 672 23.25 3.86 -1.35
C HIS A 672 21.84 4.36 -1.05
N ASP A 673 21.37 5.36 -1.82
CA ASP A 673 20.17 6.13 -1.50
C ASP A 673 19.32 6.47 -2.75
N PRO A 674 18.03 6.82 -2.56
CA PRO A 674 17.11 7.13 -3.67
C PRO A 674 17.57 8.21 -4.63
N THR A 675 18.42 9.14 -4.20
CA THR A 675 18.91 10.23 -5.07
C THR A 675 19.82 9.68 -6.15
N GLU A 676 20.72 8.76 -5.80
CA GLU A 676 21.55 8.03 -6.78
C GLU A 676 20.64 7.40 -7.84
N TRP A 677 19.68 6.59 -7.40
CA TRP A 677 18.92 5.73 -8.31
C TRP A 677 18.03 6.56 -9.23
N LYS A 678 17.40 7.61 -8.69
CA LYS A 678 16.61 8.55 -9.47
C LYS A 678 17.47 9.31 -10.49
N ASN A 679 18.65 9.79 -10.08
CA ASN A 679 19.54 10.53 -10.98
C ASN A 679 20.05 9.67 -12.13
N ASN A 680 20.38 8.41 -11.84
CA ASN A 680 20.81 7.46 -12.86
C ASN A 680 19.65 7.08 -13.79
N LEU A 681 18.45 6.86 -13.27
CA LEU A 681 17.27 6.61 -14.10
C LEU A 681 17.02 7.78 -15.06
N TYR A 682 17.08 9.03 -14.58
CA TYR A 682 16.93 10.24 -15.39
C TYR A 682 17.86 10.25 -16.60
N TRP A 683 19.14 9.98 -16.41
CA TRP A 683 20.11 9.99 -17.51
C TRP A 683 20.05 8.76 -18.40
N PHE A 684 19.70 7.62 -17.83
CA PHE A 684 19.61 6.36 -18.55
C PHE A 684 18.47 6.37 -19.57
N VAL A 685 17.25 6.75 -19.16
CA VAL A 685 16.06 6.69 -20.04
C VAL A 685 16.16 7.65 -21.23
N GLN A 686 16.87 8.77 -21.10
CA GLN A 686 17.14 9.70 -22.21
C GLN A 686 18.02 9.10 -23.31
N ARG A 687 18.72 8.01 -23.02
CA ARG A 687 19.67 7.36 -23.95
C ARG A 687 19.10 6.07 -24.54
N LEU A 688 17.99 5.57 -24.01
CA LEU A 688 17.35 4.35 -24.49
C LEU A 688 16.73 4.56 -25.86
N PHE A 689 16.85 3.53 -26.71
CA PHE A 689 16.15 3.45 -28.01
C PHE A 689 16.42 4.63 -28.94
N THR A 690 17.60 5.26 -28.79
CA THR A 690 18.06 6.33 -29.67
C THR A 690 19.06 5.76 -30.67
N ASP A 691 18.92 6.13 -31.94
CA ASP A 691 19.90 5.78 -32.97
C ASP A 691 21.21 6.53 -32.69
N ARG A 692 22.11 5.95 -31.88
CA ARG A 692 23.49 6.44 -31.76
C ARG A 692 24.27 6.10 -33.03
N GLN A 693 24.00 6.83 -34.10
CA GLN A 693 25.04 7.16 -35.07
C GLN A 693 25.32 8.65 -34.95
N SER A 694 26.57 8.96 -34.59
CA SER A 694 27.19 10.28 -34.41
C SER A 694 26.76 11.11 -33.20
N GLU A 695 27.45 10.93 -32.07
CA GLU A 695 28.17 12.01 -31.38
C GLU A 695 29.50 11.48 -30.82
#